data_AF-A8NDU3-F1
#
_entry.id   AF-A8NDU3-F1
#
_cell.length_a   1.000
_cell.length_b   1.000
_cell.length_c   1.000
_cell.angle_alpha   90.00
_cell.angle_beta   90.00
_cell.angle_gamma   90.00
#
_symmetry.space_group_name_H-M   'P 1'
#
loop_
_entity.id
_entity.type
_entity.pdbx_description
1 polymer ?
#
loop_
_entity_poly.entity_id
_entity_poly.type
_entity_poly.pdbx_seq_one_letter_code
_entity_poly.pdbx_strand_id
1 'polypeptide(L)'
;MSLSQGVYWIRNSRWTNKVLDLKEAKTENGTRILNFDQHDTFNQVLNQLWLLERVETRDTYLIRSVHSNLVLDLHDGLSANGTPVQAWTEHGGRNQQWRVEYSKSQNDMTLFRIVNAASGTALSHNEDDSDTATVAWSIDDGPKQLWAFTPFVPSLSVRLRVKQTGRVLDLKEASAANGTPALAWNEHTAVTKRNQLWWLPKLQNSEGYTIQCLETNTVADLAYGKSDNGTPIIGWQSHGGRNQQWDIELYRGDYQRIKNIQGGTAMDAFADSKEKKVGGWQFHGGDNQQWLLDPVPSPAPTYVLLQNAGTNKFLASNDSNDIDTVDGPQTVFDGRVQWRFVQTESTGIYTIVNRATGRKLRQVHSSIPSIGLVDSKQPDNKDCWVLESYKKAPGVGLISIVNRATGFTLDHYAGVSVQALDIGMDNQNRTWKVLQANDWLPSFALVNGQSGTALTDQAGKHGHYSSTENINQYVAQWVIHRVHDGPQYVIQNKASNHYIGGASARWELVPRNEKYFGIRNVSTKKYIGIHNNQVTFNDQEMSDKCQAFELVSGRTPDNNDDFLYMDDDVLEVIVPLMGEQGAELGQRIDRRRGRQPPKDVSEWGRVAPNRFNPPDNVTVRQLVSNLIDRLDIDIANEESQPVDTLVKCDQNEAERVIGQRLPQSIRDIFGTSGHPDRVFRIERQGCVDVGGGRYVNILGLYEKDVYCHVVLPVGVRYGKEVVRSFLRESMDRSTTVVVTRASSKAPNGGPNLKPDAQAASENLWIKYAQNLLPIVPVKHSEL
;
A
#
# COMPACT_ATOMS: atom_id res chain seq x y z
N MET A 1 -10.20 -12.94 2.24
CA MET A 1 -9.13 -12.17 1.58
C MET A 1 -7.92 -13.04 1.38
N SER A 2 -7.16 -12.84 0.31
CA SER A 2 -5.69 -12.79 0.45
C SER A 2 -5.41 -11.40 1.03
N LEU A 3 -4.85 -11.33 2.23
CA LEU A 3 -4.39 -10.03 2.73
C LEU A 3 -3.23 -9.56 1.85
N SER A 4 -3.24 -8.30 1.45
CA SER A 4 -2.06 -7.69 0.85
C SER A 4 -0.91 -7.70 1.87
N GLN A 5 0.33 -7.74 1.38
CA GLN A 5 1.47 -7.40 2.23
C GLN A 5 1.30 -5.96 2.74
N GLY A 6 1.71 -5.70 3.97
CA GLY A 6 1.49 -4.41 4.63
C GLY A 6 1.62 -4.52 6.14
N VAL A 7 1.44 -3.40 6.84
CA VAL A 7 1.46 -3.37 8.31
C VAL A 7 0.04 -3.29 8.85
N TYR A 8 -0.24 -4.09 9.87
CA TYR A 8 -1.57 -4.29 10.41
C TYR A 8 -1.58 -4.28 11.93
N TRP A 9 -2.69 -3.79 12.48
CA TRP A 9 -3.22 -4.24 13.76
C TRP A 9 -3.90 -5.58 13.56
N ILE A 10 -3.56 -6.58 14.37
CA ILE A 10 -4.17 -7.92 14.31
C ILE A 10 -5.09 -8.07 15.54
N ARG A 11 -6.36 -7.65 15.42
CA ARG A 11 -7.34 -7.54 16.51
C ARG A 11 -8.07 -8.85 16.74
N ASN A 12 -8.12 -9.35 17.98
CA ASN A 12 -8.85 -10.58 18.28
C ASN A 12 -10.38 -10.36 18.25
N SER A 13 -11.16 -11.32 17.73
CA SER A 13 -12.61 -11.16 17.61
C SER A 13 -13.37 -11.33 18.93
N ARG A 14 -12.75 -11.91 19.97
CA ARG A 14 -13.35 -12.02 21.31
C ARG A 14 -13.29 -10.70 22.09
N TRP A 15 -12.24 -9.90 21.86
CA TRP A 15 -11.97 -8.65 22.58
C TRP A 15 -11.68 -7.54 21.55
N THR A 16 -12.70 -6.80 21.13
CA THR A 16 -12.62 -5.85 20.01
C THR A 16 -11.76 -4.60 20.29
N ASN A 17 -11.42 -4.35 21.55
CA ASN A 17 -10.45 -3.36 21.97
C ASN A 17 -9.00 -3.89 22.04
N LYS A 18 -8.78 -5.20 21.88
CA LYS A 18 -7.47 -5.84 22.04
C LYS A 18 -6.86 -6.37 20.74
N VAL A 19 -5.54 -6.23 20.64
CA VAL A 19 -4.71 -6.57 19.47
C VAL A 19 -3.54 -7.45 19.87
N LEU A 20 -3.06 -8.25 18.90
CA LEU A 20 -1.86 -9.07 19.02
C LEU A 20 -0.67 -8.17 19.43
N ASP A 21 -0.02 -8.54 20.53
CA ASP A 21 0.98 -7.72 21.22
C ASP A 21 2.25 -8.54 21.48
N LEU A 22 3.39 -7.95 21.15
CA LEU A 22 4.70 -8.44 21.58
C LEU A 22 4.95 -7.99 23.03
N LYS A 23 4.88 -8.95 23.97
CA LYS A 23 4.84 -8.68 25.40
C LYS A 23 5.92 -7.72 25.87
N GLU A 24 5.50 -6.65 26.57
CA GLU A 24 6.38 -5.65 27.19
C GLU A 24 7.36 -5.01 26.16
N ALA A 25 7.03 -5.09 24.87
CA ALA A 25 7.88 -4.69 23.75
C ALA A 25 9.28 -5.34 23.72
N LYS A 26 9.45 -6.50 24.37
CA LYS A 26 10.76 -7.17 24.46
C LYS A 26 11.27 -7.64 23.11
N THR A 27 12.55 -7.35 22.85
CA THR A 27 13.23 -7.64 21.57
C THR A 27 14.03 -8.96 21.59
N GLU A 28 13.71 -9.85 22.54
CA GLU A 28 14.43 -11.10 22.79
C GLU A 28 13.71 -12.31 22.19
N ASN A 29 14.47 -13.30 21.70
CA ASN A 29 13.93 -14.60 21.27
C ASN A 29 13.19 -15.29 22.42
N GLY A 30 12.01 -15.84 22.14
CA GLY A 30 11.15 -16.45 23.15
C GLY A 30 10.24 -15.45 23.87
N THR A 31 10.26 -14.16 23.49
CA THR A 31 9.28 -13.18 23.98
C THR A 31 7.87 -13.66 23.66
N ARG A 32 7.01 -13.75 24.68
CA ARG A 32 5.63 -14.22 24.53
C ARG A 32 4.82 -13.26 23.67
N ILE A 33 3.95 -13.82 22.84
CA ILE A 33 2.88 -13.07 22.19
C ILE A 33 1.63 -13.16 23.07
N LEU A 34 0.88 -12.07 23.14
CA LEU A 34 -0.37 -11.96 23.89
C LEU A 34 -1.38 -11.07 23.15
N ASN A 35 -2.50 -10.76 23.78
CA ASN A 35 -3.54 -9.88 23.25
C ASN A 35 -3.76 -8.72 24.24
N PHE A 36 -3.50 -7.48 23.86
CA PHE A 36 -3.51 -6.34 24.78
C PHE A 36 -4.35 -5.18 24.27
N ASP A 37 -4.81 -4.30 25.17
CA ASP A 37 -5.58 -3.11 24.80
C ASP A 37 -4.82 -2.28 23.76
N GLN A 38 -5.52 -1.88 22.70
CA GLN A 38 -4.90 -1.19 21.58
C GLN A 38 -4.36 0.17 22.01
N HIS A 39 -3.06 0.36 21.85
CA HIS A 39 -2.35 1.59 22.16
C HIS A 39 -2.59 2.71 21.13
N ASP A 40 -2.41 3.96 21.53
CA ASP A 40 -2.27 5.06 20.58
C ASP A 40 -0.84 5.07 19.99
N THR A 41 -0.70 4.55 18.77
CA THR A 41 0.58 4.34 18.04
C THR A 41 1.53 5.54 17.94
N PHE A 42 1.08 6.72 18.33
CA PHE A 42 1.80 7.96 18.11
C PHE A 42 2.94 8.20 19.12
N ASN A 43 2.76 7.80 20.38
CA ASN A 43 3.77 7.98 21.45
C ASN A 43 4.17 6.67 22.14
N GLN A 44 3.65 5.53 21.66
CA GLN A 44 3.94 4.22 22.21
C GLN A 44 4.86 3.42 21.27
N VAL A 45 5.55 2.44 21.83
CA VAL A 45 6.34 1.46 21.07
C VAL A 45 5.41 0.69 20.12
N LEU A 46 5.88 0.42 18.89
CA LEU A 46 5.08 -0.20 17.83
C LEU A 46 4.95 -1.72 18.00
N ASN A 47 4.90 -2.21 19.24
CA ASN A 47 4.94 -3.64 19.61
C ASN A 47 3.65 -4.40 19.25
N GLN A 48 2.58 -3.67 18.96
CA GLN A 48 1.27 -4.17 18.52
C GLN A 48 1.05 -4.11 17.00
N LEU A 49 2.03 -3.59 16.24
CA LEU A 49 1.99 -3.53 14.78
C LEU A 49 2.78 -4.68 14.15
N TRP A 50 2.17 -5.30 13.14
CA TRP A 50 2.67 -6.51 12.49
C TRP A 50 2.76 -6.34 10.98
N LEU A 51 3.95 -6.53 10.43
CA LEU A 51 4.24 -6.55 9.00
C LEU A 51 3.95 -7.96 8.45
N LEU A 52 3.08 -8.05 7.44
CA LEU A 52 2.80 -9.27 6.70
C LEU A 52 3.69 -9.34 5.45
N GLU A 53 4.57 -10.34 5.41
CA GLU A 53 5.51 -10.60 4.33
C GLU A 53 5.17 -11.94 3.65
N ARG A 54 4.46 -11.91 2.51
CA ARG A 54 4.28 -13.09 1.65
C ARG A 54 5.64 -13.70 1.30
N VAL A 55 5.76 -15.01 1.45
CA VAL A 55 6.95 -15.80 1.10
C VAL A 55 6.84 -16.18 -0.37
N GLU A 56 7.84 -15.79 -1.18
CA GLU A 56 7.84 -15.81 -2.66
C GLU A 56 7.30 -17.10 -3.33
N THR A 57 7.49 -18.26 -2.70
CA THR A 57 7.16 -19.58 -3.29
C THR A 57 5.86 -20.20 -2.75
N ARG A 58 5.09 -19.50 -1.90
CA ARG A 58 4.01 -20.10 -1.09
C ARG A 58 2.86 -19.13 -0.80
N ASP A 59 1.68 -19.68 -0.53
CA ASP A 59 0.54 -18.95 0.04
C ASP A 59 0.67 -18.80 1.57
N THR A 60 1.89 -18.46 2.03
CA THR A 60 2.23 -18.23 3.43
C THR A 60 2.88 -16.87 3.62
N TYR A 61 2.75 -16.34 4.83
CA TYR A 61 3.32 -15.08 5.28
C TYR A 61 4.29 -15.34 6.43
N LEU A 62 5.36 -14.56 6.51
CA LEU A 62 5.96 -14.22 7.80
C LEU A 62 5.11 -13.08 8.40
N ILE A 63 4.90 -13.13 9.71
CA ILE A 63 4.20 -12.09 10.47
C ILE A 63 5.24 -11.47 11.41
N ARG A 64 5.82 -10.33 11.03
CA ARG A 64 6.97 -9.73 11.72
C ARG A 64 6.55 -8.56 12.59
N SER A 65 7.05 -8.51 13.83
CA SER A 65 6.87 -7.32 14.67
C SER A 65 7.54 -6.11 14.01
N VAL A 66 6.81 -5.00 13.92
CA VAL A 66 7.35 -3.71 13.49
C VAL A 66 8.40 -3.18 14.47
N HIS A 67 8.25 -3.48 15.76
CA HIS A 67 9.15 -2.99 16.80
C HIS A 67 10.43 -3.81 16.99
N SER A 68 10.36 -5.15 17.04
CA SER A 68 11.53 -5.97 17.39
C SER A 68 12.26 -6.62 16.21
N ASN A 69 11.68 -6.61 15.00
CA ASN A 69 12.15 -7.36 13.83
C ASN A 69 12.08 -8.90 13.94
N LEU A 70 11.64 -9.42 15.09
CA LEU A 70 11.33 -10.83 15.29
C LEU A 70 10.03 -11.21 14.55
N VAL A 71 9.94 -12.46 14.12
CA VAL A 71 8.75 -13.04 13.48
C VAL A 71 7.94 -13.89 14.46
N LEU A 72 6.65 -14.02 14.16
CA LEU A 72 5.73 -14.93 14.84
C LEU A 72 6.18 -16.38 14.60
N ASP A 73 6.51 -17.09 15.67
CA ASP A 73 7.12 -18.41 15.66
C ASP A 73 6.29 -19.34 16.56
N LEU A 74 5.86 -20.48 16.02
CA LEU A 74 5.26 -21.55 16.82
C LEU A 74 6.38 -22.36 17.46
N HIS A 75 6.39 -22.42 18.80
CA HIS A 75 7.45 -23.07 19.57
C HIS A 75 7.67 -24.53 19.12
N ASP A 76 8.89 -24.82 18.66
CA ASP A 76 9.34 -26.08 18.07
C ASP A 76 8.45 -26.65 16.93
N GLY A 77 7.52 -25.86 16.39
CA GLY A 77 6.54 -26.28 15.38
C GLY A 77 5.53 -27.34 15.85
N LEU A 78 5.36 -27.52 17.17
CA LEU A 78 4.53 -28.59 17.73
C LEU A 78 3.04 -28.36 17.49
N SER A 79 2.30 -29.45 17.23
CA SER A 79 0.85 -29.44 16.98
C SER A 79 -0.01 -29.64 18.23
N ALA A 80 0.59 -29.72 19.42
CA ALA A 80 -0.15 -29.90 20.66
C ALA A 80 -0.93 -28.64 21.03
N ASN A 81 -2.17 -28.80 21.52
CA ASN A 81 -2.98 -27.68 21.99
C ASN A 81 -2.31 -26.99 23.18
N GLY A 82 -2.26 -25.66 23.14
CA GLY A 82 -1.58 -24.84 24.14
C GLY A 82 -0.08 -24.64 23.88
N THR A 83 0.48 -25.16 22.77
CA THR A 83 1.88 -24.90 22.38
C THR A 83 2.09 -23.38 22.26
N PRO A 84 3.07 -22.77 22.96
CA PRO A 84 3.27 -21.33 22.94
C PRO A 84 3.55 -20.76 21.54
N VAL A 85 3.01 -19.57 21.26
CA VAL A 85 3.47 -18.75 20.16
C VAL A 85 4.32 -17.61 20.70
N GLN A 86 5.50 -17.46 20.11
CA GLN A 86 6.59 -16.63 20.59
C GLN A 86 7.11 -15.74 19.46
N ALA A 87 7.84 -14.69 19.81
CA ALA A 87 8.66 -13.94 18.88
C ALA A 87 10.03 -14.62 18.77
N TRP A 88 10.50 -14.86 17.54
CA TRP A 88 11.80 -15.45 17.31
C TRP A 88 12.52 -14.82 16.11
N THR A 89 13.85 -14.96 16.05
CA THR A 89 14.65 -14.52 14.90
C THR A 89 14.27 -15.35 13.69
N GLU A 90 14.16 -14.73 12.52
CA GLU A 90 13.84 -15.46 11.29
C GLU A 90 14.90 -16.53 10.98
N HIS A 91 14.45 -17.76 10.71
CA HIS A 91 15.29 -18.89 10.26
C HIS A 91 14.69 -19.64 9.07
N GLY A 92 13.57 -19.16 8.52
CA GLY A 92 12.91 -19.73 7.34
C GLY A 92 12.11 -21.02 7.59
N GLY A 93 12.11 -21.55 8.82
CA GLY A 93 11.37 -22.75 9.20
C GLY A 93 9.86 -22.63 9.00
N ARG A 94 9.20 -23.77 8.72
CA ARG A 94 7.74 -23.80 8.48
C ARG A 94 6.91 -23.35 9.68
N ASN A 95 7.46 -23.43 10.90
CA ASN A 95 6.82 -22.96 12.13
C ASN A 95 6.76 -21.42 12.24
N GLN A 96 7.50 -20.69 11.40
CA GLN A 96 7.42 -19.23 11.26
C GLN A 96 6.55 -18.77 10.09
N GLN A 97 6.06 -19.70 9.28
CA GLN A 97 5.25 -19.44 8.10
C GLN A 97 3.79 -19.68 8.43
N TRP A 98 2.94 -18.69 8.14
CA TRP A 98 1.52 -18.71 8.51
C TRP A 98 0.66 -18.51 7.28
N ARG A 99 -0.34 -19.37 7.08
CA ARG A 99 -1.42 -19.11 6.13
C ARG A 99 -2.42 -18.21 6.82
N VAL A 100 -2.59 -16.99 6.32
CA VAL A 100 -3.62 -16.08 6.79
C VAL A 100 -4.87 -16.33 5.96
N GLU A 101 -5.54 -17.41 6.31
CA GLU A 101 -6.83 -17.78 5.76
C GLU A 101 -7.87 -16.88 6.43
N TYR A 102 -8.84 -16.36 5.70
CA TYR A 102 -9.95 -15.68 6.38
C TYR A 102 -10.77 -16.72 7.27
N SER A 103 -11.74 -16.32 8.10
CA SER A 103 -12.71 -17.23 8.75
C SER A 103 -14.20 -16.84 8.67
N LYS A 104 -14.61 -15.66 9.18
CA LYS A 104 -16.00 -15.13 9.05
C LYS A 104 -16.06 -13.59 9.16
N SER A 105 -17.16 -12.96 8.75
CA SER A 105 -17.33 -11.50 8.79
C SER A 105 -18.43 -11.18 9.79
N GLN A 106 -18.17 -10.21 10.67
CA GLN A 106 -18.99 -9.95 11.84
C GLN A 106 -18.90 -8.46 12.20
N ASN A 107 -20.05 -7.78 12.31
CA ASN A 107 -20.14 -6.35 12.65
C ASN A 107 -19.23 -5.47 11.76
N ASP A 108 -19.34 -5.62 10.43
CA ASP A 108 -18.51 -4.96 9.41
C ASP A 108 -16.98 -5.20 9.51
N MET A 109 -16.52 -6.10 10.39
CA MET A 109 -15.14 -6.59 10.40
C MET A 109 -15.01 -7.94 9.70
N THR A 110 -14.05 -7.99 8.78
CA THR A 110 -13.48 -9.21 8.19
C THR A 110 -12.57 -9.90 9.22
N LEU A 111 -12.88 -11.14 9.62
CA LEU A 111 -12.06 -11.94 10.56
C LEU A 111 -11.32 -13.08 9.86
N PHE A 112 -10.13 -13.41 10.33
CA PHE A 112 -9.21 -14.40 9.78
C PHE A 112 -8.78 -15.44 10.80
N ARG A 113 -8.49 -16.66 10.33
CA ARG A 113 -7.72 -17.66 11.07
C ARG A 113 -6.26 -17.56 10.64
N ILE A 114 -5.32 -17.60 11.58
CA ILE A 114 -3.89 -17.55 11.27
C ILE A 114 -3.34 -18.95 11.53
N VAL A 115 -3.12 -19.73 10.47
CA VAL A 115 -2.81 -21.18 10.57
C VAL A 115 -1.32 -21.43 10.34
N ASN A 116 -0.67 -22.14 11.24
CA ASN A 116 0.74 -22.45 11.12
C ASN A 116 1.01 -23.45 9.99
N ALA A 117 2.05 -23.21 9.18
CA ALA A 117 2.37 -24.06 8.04
C ALA A 117 3.13 -25.35 8.41
N ALA A 118 3.67 -25.48 9.61
CA ALA A 118 4.25 -26.74 10.10
C ALA A 118 3.19 -27.67 10.68
N SER A 119 2.40 -27.19 11.64
CA SER A 119 1.49 -28.01 12.45
C SER A 119 0.04 -28.07 11.94
N GLY A 120 -0.41 -27.09 11.14
CA GLY A 120 -1.82 -26.93 10.78
C GLY A 120 -2.73 -26.39 11.90
N THR A 121 -2.18 -26.01 13.06
CA THR A 121 -2.94 -25.42 14.17
C THR A 121 -3.20 -23.92 13.96
N ALA A 122 -4.31 -23.40 14.48
CA ALA A 122 -4.62 -21.98 14.47
C ALA A 122 -3.94 -21.23 15.62
N LEU A 123 -3.62 -19.96 15.36
CA LEU A 123 -3.28 -18.96 16.37
C LEU A 123 -4.51 -18.67 17.23
N SER A 124 -4.47 -19.04 18.50
CA SER A 124 -5.53 -18.88 19.49
C SER A 124 -5.04 -18.09 20.69
N HIS A 125 -5.96 -17.47 21.41
CA HIS A 125 -5.71 -17.10 22.81
C HIS A 125 -5.94 -18.29 23.75
N ASN A 126 -5.16 -18.42 24.82
CA ASN A 126 -5.17 -19.61 25.70
C ASN A 126 -6.41 -19.69 26.60
N GLU A 127 -6.78 -18.60 27.28
CA GLU A 127 -7.84 -18.60 28.31
C GLU A 127 -8.98 -17.62 27.97
N ASP A 128 -9.98 -17.50 28.84
CA ASP A 128 -11.03 -16.47 28.73
C ASP A 128 -10.62 -15.11 29.33
N ASP A 129 -9.40 -15.02 29.87
CA ASP A 129 -8.75 -13.75 30.15
C ASP A 129 -7.70 -13.41 29.08
N SER A 130 -7.76 -12.15 28.68
CA SER A 130 -6.99 -11.49 27.65
C SER A 130 -5.50 -11.35 27.92
N ASP A 131 -5.04 -11.35 29.17
CA ASP A 131 -3.61 -11.11 29.48
C ASP A 131 -2.76 -12.41 29.43
N THR A 132 -3.35 -13.51 28.97
CA THR A 132 -2.70 -14.82 28.83
C THR A 132 -1.90 -14.97 27.53
N ALA A 133 -1.21 -16.10 27.33
CA ALA A 133 -0.40 -16.32 26.13
C ALA A 133 -1.27 -16.53 24.88
N THR A 134 -0.81 -16.04 23.75
CA THR A 134 -1.21 -16.55 22.44
C THR A 134 -0.51 -17.89 22.19
N VAL A 135 -1.26 -18.88 21.73
CA VAL A 135 -0.87 -20.29 21.61
C VAL A 135 -1.35 -20.87 20.28
N ALA A 136 -0.83 -22.03 19.91
CA ALA A 136 -1.43 -22.89 18.90
C ALA A 136 -2.56 -23.73 19.51
N TRP A 137 -3.64 -23.92 18.74
CA TRP A 137 -4.72 -24.83 19.08
C TRP A 137 -5.29 -25.52 17.83
N SER A 138 -5.89 -26.69 18.01
CA SER A 138 -6.71 -27.35 17.00
C SER A 138 -7.80 -26.41 16.52
N ILE A 139 -7.98 -26.30 15.20
CA ILE A 139 -8.91 -25.34 14.60
C ILE A 139 -10.35 -25.60 15.08
N ASP A 140 -10.99 -24.57 15.65
CA ASP A 140 -12.39 -24.60 16.09
C ASP A 140 -13.22 -23.38 15.60
N ASP A 141 -12.58 -22.39 14.95
CA ASP A 141 -13.20 -21.13 14.50
C ASP A 141 -13.95 -20.33 15.59
N GLY A 142 -13.66 -20.65 16.86
CA GLY A 142 -14.10 -19.94 18.05
C GLY A 142 -13.48 -18.54 18.12
N PRO A 143 -14.11 -17.58 18.82
CA PRO A 143 -13.74 -16.17 18.76
C PRO A 143 -12.32 -15.86 19.26
N LYS A 144 -11.66 -16.79 19.98
CA LYS A 144 -10.26 -16.68 20.39
C LYS A 144 -9.27 -16.96 19.26
N GLN A 145 -9.67 -17.69 18.22
CA GLN A 145 -8.85 -18.07 17.06
C GLN A 145 -8.97 -17.09 15.88
N LEU A 146 -9.83 -16.09 16.00
CA LEU A 146 -10.24 -15.23 14.88
C LEU A 146 -9.74 -13.79 15.04
N TRP A 147 -9.24 -13.23 13.96
CA TRP A 147 -8.43 -12.01 13.96
C TRP A 147 -8.84 -11.05 12.84
N ALA A 148 -9.23 -9.82 13.16
CA ALA A 148 -9.41 -8.75 12.17
C ALA A 148 -8.06 -8.07 11.87
N PHE A 149 -7.78 -7.84 10.59
CA PHE A 149 -6.59 -7.12 10.15
C PHE A 149 -6.97 -5.69 9.77
N THR A 150 -6.56 -4.71 10.59
CA THR A 150 -6.77 -3.28 10.27
C THR A 150 -5.46 -2.68 9.78
N PRO A 151 -5.37 -2.21 8.51
CA PRO A 151 -4.17 -1.58 7.97
C PRO A 151 -3.70 -0.41 8.83
N PHE A 152 -2.40 -0.33 9.08
CA PHE A 152 -1.76 0.84 9.69
C PHE A 152 -1.29 1.79 8.60
N VAL A 153 -1.76 3.03 8.65
CA VAL A 153 -1.26 4.14 7.81
C VAL A 153 -0.39 5.05 8.68
N PRO A 154 0.91 5.20 8.39
CA PRO A 154 1.78 6.09 9.15
C PRO A 154 1.26 7.53 9.10
N SER A 155 1.18 8.18 10.27
CA SER A 155 0.84 9.60 10.33
C SER A 155 2.05 10.48 10.05
N LEU A 156 1.86 11.53 9.25
CA LEU A 156 2.88 12.53 9.00
C LEU A 156 3.08 13.43 10.23
N SER A 157 4.33 13.60 10.64
CA SER A 157 4.73 14.62 11.63
C SER A 157 5.33 15.82 10.91
N VAL A 158 5.22 17.02 11.47
CA VAL A 158 5.66 18.28 10.87
C VAL A 158 6.46 19.14 11.85
N ARG A 159 7.28 20.06 11.34
CA ARG A 159 7.69 21.27 12.06
C ARG A 159 6.84 22.43 11.56
N LEU A 160 6.35 23.29 12.45
CA LEU A 160 5.60 24.49 12.08
C LEU A 160 6.57 25.68 12.04
N ARG A 161 6.96 26.14 10.85
CA ARG A 161 7.98 27.19 10.67
C ARG A 161 7.36 28.55 10.34
N VAL A 162 7.60 29.59 11.14
CA VAL A 162 7.09 30.93 10.84
C VAL A 162 7.92 31.62 9.75
N LYS A 163 7.24 32.15 8.74
CA LYS A 163 7.84 32.79 7.56
C LYS A 163 8.77 33.95 7.90
N GLN A 164 8.37 34.83 8.81
CA GLN A 164 9.12 36.06 9.15
C GLN A 164 10.57 35.80 9.60
N THR A 165 10.82 34.70 10.32
CA THR A 165 12.12 34.48 10.99
C THR A 165 12.75 33.11 10.70
N GLY A 166 12.06 32.21 10.01
CA GLY A 166 12.51 30.83 9.79
C GLY A 166 12.57 29.95 11.07
N ARG A 167 12.12 30.49 12.20
CA ARG A 167 12.00 29.79 13.49
C ARG A 167 10.81 28.83 13.49
N VAL A 168 10.83 27.85 14.39
CA VAL A 168 9.80 26.81 14.49
C VAL A 168 9.01 26.92 15.80
N LEU A 169 7.77 26.44 15.80
CA LEU A 169 6.97 26.30 17.01
C LEU A 169 7.65 25.30 17.96
N ASP A 170 7.95 25.76 19.16
CA ASP A 170 8.68 25.06 20.21
C ASP A 170 7.85 25.10 21.49
N LEU A 171 7.62 23.94 22.11
CA LEU A 171 7.06 23.92 23.46
C LEU A 171 8.17 24.05 24.49
N LYS A 172 8.16 25.15 25.25
CA LYS A 172 9.29 25.61 26.06
C LYS A 172 9.90 24.50 26.92
N GLU A 173 11.21 24.34 26.81
CA GLU A 173 12.06 23.44 27.60
C GLU A 173 11.73 21.93 27.49
N ALA A 174 10.80 21.55 26.61
CA ALA A 174 10.16 20.22 26.56
C ALA A 174 9.37 19.86 27.84
N SER A 175 8.77 20.86 28.51
CA SER A 175 7.94 20.64 29.68
C SER A 175 6.54 20.13 29.30
N ALA A 176 6.11 19.02 29.92
CA ALA A 176 4.75 18.48 29.81
C ALA A 176 3.76 19.11 30.82
N ALA A 177 4.19 20.10 31.62
CA ALA A 177 3.30 20.77 32.56
C ALA A 177 2.24 21.60 31.81
N ASN A 178 0.98 21.47 32.22
CA ASN A 178 -0.13 22.30 31.75
C ASN A 178 0.19 23.79 31.94
N GLY A 179 0.11 24.57 30.86
CA GLY A 179 0.48 26.00 30.86
C GLY A 179 1.90 26.29 30.37
N THR A 180 2.66 25.29 29.93
CA THR A 180 4.00 25.49 29.35
C THR A 180 3.89 26.39 28.10
N PRO A 181 4.61 27.52 27.99
CA PRO A 181 4.48 28.43 26.86
C PRO A 181 4.92 27.83 25.52
N ALA A 182 4.18 28.11 24.45
CA ALA A 182 4.65 27.92 23.09
C ALA A 182 5.49 29.13 22.63
N LEU A 183 6.60 28.86 21.95
CA LEU A 183 7.60 29.83 21.51
C LEU A 183 7.89 29.66 20.01
N ALA A 184 8.33 30.73 19.36
CA ALA A 184 8.93 30.67 18.04
C ALA A 184 10.45 30.58 18.21
N TRP A 185 10.98 29.37 18.36
CA TRP A 185 12.39 29.15 18.72
C TRP A 185 13.27 28.81 17.52
N ASN A 186 14.58 28.96 17.67
CA ASN A 186 15.52 28.51 16.64
C ASN A 186 15.44 26.97 16.58
N GLU A 187 15.46 26.42 15.37
CA GLU A 187 15.45 24.97 15.18
C GLU A 187 16.64 24.32 15.92
N HIS A 188 16.36 23.26 16.69
CA HIS A 188 17.39 22.60 17.48
C HIS A 188 18.45 21.94 16.60
N THR A 189 19.73 22.22 16.91
CA THR A 189 20.89 21.59 16.26
C THR A 189 21.19 20.19 16.79
N ALA A 190 20.61 19.83 17.94
CA ALA A 190 20.69 18.50 18.52
C ALA A 190 19.34 17.78 18.36
N VAL A 191 19.34 16.63 17.69
CA VAL A 191 18.15 15.82 17.35
C VAL A 191 17.47 15.14 18.55
N THR A 192 17.91 15.39 19.78
CA THR A 192 17.45 14.70 20.99
C THR A 192 16.23 15.32 21.68
N LYS A 193 15.78 16.51 21.28
CA LYS A 193 14.57 17.16 21.84
C LYS A 193 13.52 17.37 20.75
N ARG A 194 12.41 16.62 20.84
CA ARG A 194 11.34 16.61 19.82
C ARG A 194 10.21 17.61 20.10
N ASN A 195 10.42 18.55 21.03
CA ASN A 195 9.44 19.58 21.42
C ASN A 195 9.14 20.63 20.33
N GLN A 196 9.79 20.49 19.18
CA GLN A 196 9.58 21.27 17.95
C GLN A 196 8.88 20.47 16.84
N LEU A 197 8.57 19.19 17.09
CA LEU A 197 7.90 18.30 16.15
C LEU A 197 6.45 18.09 16.58
N TRP A 198 5.53 18.09 15.61
CA TRP A 198 4.10 18.16 15.85
C TRP A 198 3.33 17.17 14.98
N TRP A 199 2.29 16.56 15.53
CA TRP A 199 1.31 15.77 14.79
C TRP A 199 -0.03 16.49 14.74
N LEU A 200 -0.71 16.31 13.62
CA LEU A 200 -1.92 17.03 13.26
C LEU A 200 -3.13 16.07 13.11
N PRO A 201 -3.54 15.34 14.17
CA PRO A 201 -4.71 14.48 14.08
C PRO A 201 -5.99 15.32 13.99
N LYS A 202 -6.92 14.90 13.14
CA LYS A 202 -8.31 15.36 13.23
C LYS A 202 -9.09 14.33 14.04
N LEU A 203 -9.45 14.69 15.28
CA LEU A 203 -10.17 13.80 16.19
C LEU A 203 -11.60 13.55 15.67
N GLN A 204 -12.20 12.42 16.06
CA GLN A 204 -13.59 12.12 15.70
C GLN A 204 -14.51 13.23 16.24
N ASN A 205 -15.41 13.73 15.37
CA ASN A 205 -16.31 14.85 15.65
C ASN A 205 -15.63 16.22 15.94
N SER A 206 -14.36 16.41 15.55
CA SER A 206 -13.70 17.73 15.62
C SER A 206 -13.92 18.58 14.37
N GLU A 207 -13.98 19.90 14.55
CA GLU A 207 -14.08 20.87 13.45
C GLU A 207 -12.71 21.12 12.81
N GLY A 208 -11.66 21.26 13.63
CA GLY A 208 -10.27 21.46 13.22
C GLY A 208 -9.32 20.33 13.62
N TYR A 209 -8.04 20.48 13.29
CA TYR A 209 -6.95 19.61 13.71
C TYR A 209 -6.53 19.92 15.16
N THR A 210 -6.09 18.91 15.89
CA THR A 210 -5.28 19.12 17.10
C THR A 210 -3.82 19.32 16.68
N ILE A 211 -3.04 20.11 17.42
CA ILE A 211 -1.59 20.27 17.18
C ILE A 211 -0.85 19.67 18.38
N GLN A 212 -0.45 18.39 18.30
CA GLN A 212 0.11 17.63 19.42
C GLN A 212 1.64 17.60 19.38
N CYS A 213 2.29 17.93 20.51
CA CYS A 213 3.74 17.92 20.66
C CYS A 213 4.27 16.49 20.82
N LEU A 214 5.27 16.12 20.02
CA LEU A 214 5.86 14.77 20.01
C LEU A 214 6.67 14.39 21.25
N GLU A 215 7.14 15.38 22.02
CA GLU A 215 8.02 15.15 23.17
C GLU A 215 7.26 15.11 24.49
N THR A 216 6.14 15.82 24.59
CA THR A 216 5.43 16.05 25.86
C THR A 216 4.01 15.51 25.88
N ASN A 217 3.51 15.05 24.72
CA ASN A 217 2.14 14.59 24.47
C ASN A 217 1.04 15.65 24.70
N THR A 218 1.38 16.85 25.19
CA THR A 218 0.46 18.00 25.30
C THR A 218 0.16 18.59 23.92
N VAL A 219 -0.95 19.30 23.80
CA VAL A 219 -1.43 19.93 22.57
C VAL A 219 -1.34 21.45 22.66
N ALA A 220 -1.23 22.12 21.51
CA ALA A 220 -1.32 23.58 21.45
C ALA A 220 -2.76 24.01 21.80
N ASP A 221 -2.86 24.77 22.88
CA ASP A 221 -4.09 25.26 23.48
C ASP A 221 -4.06 26.79 23.47
N LEU A 222 -5.09 27.44 22.92
CA LEU A 222 -5.27 28.88 23.07
C LEU A 222 -5.84 29.15 24.46
N ALA A 223 -5.04 29.73 25.36
CA ALA A 223 -5.33 29.77 26.80
C ALA A 223 -6.74 30.31 27.12
N TYR A 224 -7.55 29.47 27.77
CA TYR A 224 -8.96 29.74 28.12
C TYR A 224 -9.89 30.00 26.92
N GLY A 225 -9.44 29.73 25.68
CA GLY A 225 -10.20 29.93 24.44
C GLY A 225 -10.58 31.37 24.14
N LYS A 226 -9.84 32.36 24.68
CA LYS A 226 -10.15 33.79 24.50
C LYS A 226 -9.82 34.29 23.09
N SER A 227 -10.62 35.24 22.62
CA SER A 227 -10.43 35.93 21.34
C SER A 227 -9.54 37.18 21.43
N ASP A 228 -9.02 37.51 22.62
CA ASP A 228 -8.24 38.72 22.84
C ASP A 228 -6.86 38.62 22.17
N ASN A 229 -6.44 39.67 21.46
CA ASN A 229 -5.11 39.79 20.89
C ASN A 229 -4.04 39.66 21.99
N GLY A 230 -3.08 38.75 21.78
CA GLY A 230 -2.03 38.46 22.74
C GLY A 230 -2.34 37.29 23.68
N THR A 231 -3.52 36.65 23.57
CA THR A 231 -3.87 35.45 24.35
C THR A 231 -2.78 34.37 24.15
N PRO A 232 -2.11 33.86 25.19
CA PRO A 232 -1.03 32.90 25.03
C PRO A 232 -1.46 31.60 24.37
N ILE A 233 -0.59 31.02 23.54
CA ILE A 233 -0.70 29.61 23.14
C ILE A 233 0.24 28.81 24.05
N ILE A 234 -0.28 27.74 24.63
CA ILE A 234 0.37 26.92 25.66
C ILE A 234 0.25 25.43 25.33
N GLY A 235 1.16 24.63 25.88
CA GLY A 235 0.97 23.18 25.97
C GLY A 235 -0.01 22.86 27.10
N TRP A 236 -1.05 22.09 26.77
CA TRP A 236 -2.00 21.57 27.74
C TRP A 236 -2.35 20.11 27.44
N GLN A 237 -2.77 19.33 28.43
CA GLN A 237 -3.26 17.97 28.23
C GLN A 237 -4.43 17.96 27.24
N SER A 238 -4.42 17.04 26.28
CA SER A 238 -5.51 16.92 25.31
C SER A 238 -6.84 16.62 26.01
N HIS A 239 -7.84 17.46 25.79
CA HIS A 239 -9.22 17.29 26.24
C HIS A 239 -10.25 17.55 25.13
N GLY A 240 -9.79 17.68 23.87
CA GLY A 240 -10.64 17.83 22.68
C GLY A 240 -11.45 19.14 22.59
N GLY A 241 -11.22 20.10 23.50
CA GLY A 241 -11.96 21.36 23.55
C GLY A 241 -11.73 22.23 22.30
N ARG A 242 -12.68 23.11 21.97
CA ARG A 242 -12.60 23.97 20.78
C ARG A 242 -11.36 24.89 20.80
N ASN A 243 -10.86 25.25 21.98
CA ASN A 243 -9.61 25.98 22.21
C ASN A 243 -8.33 25.18 21.86
N GLN A 244 -8.42 23.86 21.72
CA GLN A 244 -7.34 22.96 21.27
C GLN A 244 -7.51 22.51 19.81
N GLN A 245 -8.55 22.99 19.12
CA GLN A 245 -8.81 22.69 17.72
C GLN A 245 -8.40 23.88 16.84
N TRP A 246 -7.76 23.56 15.71
CA TRP A 246 -7.13 24.51 14.82
C TRP A 246 -7.54 24.26 13.38
N ASP A 247 -8.08 25.28 12.74
CA ASP A 247 -8.27 25.32 11.29
C ASP A 247 -6.92 25.61 10.63
N ILE A 248 -6.55 24.82 9.62
CA ILE A 248 -5.26 24.90 8.93
C ILE A 248 -5.52 24.94 7.44
N GLU A 249 -5.35 26.13 6.84
CA GLU A 249 -5.70 26.40 5.45
C GLU A 249 -4.49 26.93 4.69
N LEU A 250 -4.37 26.58 3.41
CA LEU A 250 -3.38 27.19 2.51
C LEU A 250 -3.69 28.68 2.31
N TYR A 251 -2.68 29.55 2.47
CA TYR A 251 -2.89 31.01 2.38
C TYR A 251 -2.14 31.66 1.21
N ARG A 252 -0.81 31.54 1.13
CA ARG A 252 0.01 32.15 0.07
C ARG A 252 1.28 31.33 -0.19
N GLY A 253 1.49 30.93 -1.45
CA GLY A 253 2.54 29.97 -1.79
C GLY A 253 2.36 28.70 -0.96
N ASP A 254 3.46 28.18 -0.41
CA ASP A 254 3.44 26.97 0.44
C ASP A 254 3.07 27.26 1.91
N TYR A 255 2.71 28.51 2.27
CA TYR A 255 2.43 28.90 3.66
C TYR A 255 0.94 28.81 4.01
N GLN A 256 0.68 28.26 5.20
CA GLN A 256 -0.63 28.08 5.81
C GLN A 256 -0.99 29.22 6.77
N ARG A 257 -2.30 29.46 6.90
CA ARG A 257 -2.93 30.15 8.03
C ARG A 257 -3.39 29.10 9.04
N ILE A 258 -3.02 29.28 10.30
CA ILE A 258 -3.43 28.42 11.42
C ILE A 258 -4.32 29.26 12.35
N LYS A 259 -5.58 28.87 12.54
CA LYS A 259 -6.60 29.66 13.25
C LYS A 259 -7.31 28.83 14.32
N ASN A 260 -7.49 29.37 15.52
CA ASN A 260 -8.18 28.68 16.60
C ASN A 260 -9.69 28.61 16.37
N ILE A 261 -10.29 27.44 16.59
CA ILE A 261 -11.72 27.16 16.38
C ILE A 261 -12.64 27.82 17.43
N GLN A 262 -12.12 28.13 18.63
CA GLN A 262 -12.88 28.85 19.67
C GLN A 262 -12.64 30.35 19.64
N GLY A 263 -11.39 30.78 19.79
CA GLY A 263 -11.04 32.21 19.89
C GLY A 263 -11.12 32.96 18.56
N GLY A 264 -11.14 32.24 17.42
CA GLY A 264 -11.18 32.85 16.08
C GLY A 264 -9.89 33.56 15.64
N THR A 265 -8.90 33.68 16.52
CA THR A 265 -7.58 34.29 16.27
C THR A 265 -6.64 33.35 15.53
N ALA A 266 -5.73 33.91 14.73
CA ALA A 266 -4.62 33.19 14.13
C ALA A 266 -3.49 32.93 15.13
N MET A 267 -2.72 31.87 14.91
CA MET A 267 -1.45 31.61 15.59
C MET A 267 -0.40 32.62 15.08
N ASP A 268 0.11 33.45 15.99
CA ASP A 268 0.98 34.58 15.71
C ASP A 268 2.29 34.44 16.52
N ALA A 269 3.43 34.50 15.84
CA ALA A 269 4.74 34.63 16.48
C ALA A 269 5.10 36.11 16.65
N PHE A 270 4.94 36.65 17.87
CA PHE A 270 4.94 38.10 18.09
C PHE A 270 6.25 38.76 17.63
N ALA A 271 6.16 39.58 16.58
CA ALA A 271 7.29 40.09 15.81
C ALA A 271 8.40 40.75 16.66
N ASP A 272 8.02 41.61 17.62
CA ASP A 272 8.95 42.38 18.46
C ASP A 272 9.32 41.68 19.78
N SER A 273 8.93 40.42 19.98
CA SER A 273 9.12 39.75 21.26
C SER A 273 10.56 39.24 21.47
N LYS A 274 11.29 39.87 22.40
CA LYS A 274 12.58 39.37 22.90
C LYS A 274 12.48 37.95 23.48
N GLU A 275 11.32 37.61 24.03
CA GLU A 275 10.98 36.31 24.60
C GLU A 275 10.47 35.29 23.56
N LYS A 276 10.33 35.70 22.28
CA LYS A 276 9.89 34.85 21.15
C LYS A 276 8.52 34.17 21.37
N LYS A 277 7.54 34.91 21.89
CA LYS A 277 6.22 34.39 22.26
C LYS A 277 5.38 34.00 21.04
N VAL A 278 4.56 32.97 21.21
CA VAL A 278 3.48 32.62 20.27
C VAL A 278 2.13 32.76 20.99
N GLY A 279 1.13 33.32 20.30
CA GLY A 279 -0.20 33.53 20.85
C GLY A 279 -1.28 33.72 19.78
N GLY A 280 -2.52 33.90 20.22
CA GLY A 280 -3.63 34.28 19.37
C GLY A 280 -3.59 35.78 19.03
N TRP A 281 -3.71 36.11 17.75
CA TRP A 281 -3.94 37.49 17.28
C TRP A 281 -4.96 37.53 16.13
N GLN A 282 -5.64 38.64 15.94
CA GLN A 282 -6.52 38.87 14.80
C GLN A 282 -5.73 38.69 13.50
N PHE A 283 -6.27 37.90 12.56
CA PHE A 283 -5.56 37.64 11.31
C PHE A 283 -5.45 38.93 10.46
N HIS A 284 -4.22 39.38 10.23
CA HIS A 284 -3.87 40.53 9.39
C HIS A 284 -2.93 40.14 8.23
N GLY A 285 -2.60 38.84 8.09
CA GLY A 285 -1.82 38.32 6.96
C GLY A 285 -0.34 38.69 6.97
N GLY A 286 0.20 39.14 8.10
CA GLY A 286 1.64 39.40 8.25
C GLY A 286 2.47 38.12 8.16
N ASP A 287 3.77 38.23 7.89
CA ASP A 287 4.67 37.07 7.79
C ASP A 287 4.90 36.37 9.15
N ASN A 288 4.51 37.01 10.26
CA ASN A 288 4.44 36.44 11.61
C ASN A 288 3.23 35.51 11.85
N GLN A 289 2.25 35.51 10.93
CA GLN A 289 1.04 34.69 10.96
C GLN A 289 1.00 33.64 9.83
N GLN A 290 2.07 33.57 9.02
CA GLN A 290 2.24 32.62 7.92
C GLN A 290 3.19 31.52 8.36
N TRP A 291 2.68 30.28 8.39
CA TRP A 291 3.42 29.11 8.87
C TRP A 291 3.61 28.10 7.74
N LEU A 292 4.82 27.58 7.56
CA LEU A 292 5.11 26.47 6.67
C LEU A 292 5.06 25.17 7.48
N LEU A 293 4.24 24.22 7.06
CA LEU A 293 4.22 22.86 7.59
C LEU A 293 5.35 22.04 6.93
N ASP A 294 6.55 22.08 7.50
CA ASP A 294 7.70 21.29 7.04
C ASP A 294 7.50 19.80 7.39
N PRO A 295 7.36 18.88 6.42
CA PRO A 295 7.21 17.46 6.69
C PRO A 295 8.49 16.88 7.33
N VAL A 296 8.34 16.17 8.44
CA VAL A 296 9.41 15.34 9.03
C VAL A 296 9.35 13.96 8.37
N PRO A 297 10.46 13.44 7.82
CA PRO A 297 10.44 12.12 7.19
C PRO A 297 10.11 11.02 8.19
N SER A 298 8.96 10.36 8.00
CA SER A 298 8.55 9.16 8.72
C SER A 298 8.42 8.02 7.70
N PRO A 299 9.44 7.17 7.52
CA PRO A 299 9.36 6.04 6.61
C PRO A 299 8.28 5.07 7.06
N ALA A 300 7.64 4.42 6.09
CA ALA A 300 6.69 3.36 6.42
C ALA A 300 7.42 2.22 7.17
N PRO A 301 6.76 1.53 8.12
CA PRO A 301 7.30 0.39 8.87
C PRO A 301 7.46 -0.91 8.03
N THR A 302 7.65 -0.74 6.73
CA THR A 302 7.77 -1.71 5.66
C THR A 302 9.16 -1.62 5.02
N TYR A 303 9.48 -2.44 4.01
CA TYR A 303 10.77 -2.33 3.33
C TYR A 303 10.83 -1.14 2.36
N VAL A 304 11.97 -0.46 2.36
CA VAL A 304 12.26 0.66 1.49
C VAL A 304 13.65 0.51 0.89
N LEU A 305 13.86 1.18 -0.24
CA LEU A 305 15.17 1.33 -0.85
C LEU A 305 15.73 2.70 -0.49
N LEU A 306 17.05 2.76 -0.25
CA LEU A 306 17.76 3.99 0.08
C LEU A 306 18.68 4.37 -1.07
N GLN A 307 18.23 5.29 -1.91
CA GLN A 307 19.01 5.78 -3.05
C GLN A 307 19.76 7.07 -2.70
N ASN A 308 21.09 7.07 -2.83
CA ASN A 308 21.92 8.23 -2.58
C ASN A 308 21.69 9.33 -3.63
N ALA A 309 21.44 10.57 -3.22
CA ALA A 309 21.02 11.63 -4.13
C ALA A 309 22.15 12.16 -5.04
N GLY A 310 23.40 12.15 -4.57
CA GLY A 310 24.55 12.63 -5.34
C GLY A 310 25.11 11.61 -6.34
N THR A 311 24.93 10.31 -6.06
CA THR A 311 25.51 9.22 -6.88
C THR A 311 24.48 8.31 -7.55
N ASN A 312 23.20 8.43 -7.20
CA ASN A 312 22.09 7.55 -7.61
C ASN A 312 22.23 6.06 -7.25
N LYS A 313 23.33 5.65 -6.59
CA LYS A 313 23.49 4.29 -6.08
C LYS A 313 22.60 4.01 -4.87
N PHE A 314 22.25 2.75 -4.70
CA PHE A 314 21.43 2.23 -3.61
C PHE A 314 22.30 1.64 -2.51
N LEU A 315 21.97 1.93 -1.25
CA LEU A 315 22.59 1.28 -0.09
C LEU A 315 22.30 -0.23 -0.14
N ALA A 316 23.32 -1.06 0.05
CA ALA A 316 23.24 -2.50 -0.07
C ALA A 316 24.02 -3.23 1.03
N SER A 317 23.71 -4.50 1.27
CA SER A 317 24.65 -5.45 1.85
C SER A 317 25.38 -6.23 0.75
N ASN A 318 26.68 -6.45 0.90
CA ASN A 318 27.45 -7.34 0.03
C ASN A 318 27.34 -8.81 0.46
N ASP A 319 27.95 -9.71 -0.33
CA ASP A 319 27.92 -11.16 -0.11
C ASP A 319 28.73 -11.61 1.13
N SER A 320 29.53 -10.70 1.72
CA SER A 320 30.21 -10.87 3.02
C SER A 320 29.35 -10.38 4.20
N ASN A 321 28.08 -10.05 3.96
CA ASN A 321 27.12 -9.49 4.92
C ASN A 321 27.56 -8.15 5.55
N ASP A 322 28.34 -7.34 4.85
CA ASP A 322 28.75 -5.99 5.26
C ASP A 322 28.20 -4.92 4.31
N ILE A 323 28.41 -3.63 4.62
CA ILE A 323 27.84 -2.51 3.89
C ILE A 323 28.50 -2.30 2.51
N ASP A 324 27.69 -1.93 1.51
CA ASP A 324 28.12 -1.62 0.15
C ASP A 324 27.12 -0.68 -0.57
N THR A 325 27.37 -0.35 -1.84
CA THR A 325 26.41 0.32 -2.73
C THR A 325 26.35 -0.32 -4.12
N VAL A 326 25.15 -0.51 -4.64
CA VAL A 326 24.89 -1.06 -5.99
C VAL A 326 24.11 -0.07 -6.84
N ASP A 327 24.09 -0.25 -8.15
CA ASP A 327 23.39 0.67 -9.05
C ASP A 327 21.85 0.53 -8.98
N GLY A 328 21.35 -0.59 -8.45
CA GLY A 328 19.93 -0.82 -8.17
C GLY A 328 19.60 -2.25 -7.75
N PRO A 329 18.36 -2.53 -7.28
CA PRO A 329 17.85 -3.88 -7.08
C PRO A 329 18.00 -4.71 -8.36
N GLN A 330 18.53 -5.93 -8.25
CA GLN A 330 18.57 -6.86 -9.38
C GLN A 330 17.20 -7.52 -9.64
N THR A 331 16.43 -7.74 -8.57
CA THR A 331 15.04 -8.20 -8.61
C THR A 331 14.23 -7.48 -7.54
N VAL A 332 12.91 -7.60 -7.60
CA VAL A 332 12.02 -7.05 -6.57
C VAL A 332 12.14 -7.76 -5.20
N PHE A 333 12.86 -8.89 -5.15
CA PHE A 333 13.17 -9.65 -3.94
C PHE A 333 14.66 -9.57 -3.56
N ASP A 334 15.44 -8.64 -4.15
CA ASP A 334 16.84 -8.41 -3.78
C ASP A 334 16.91 -7.79 -2.37
N GLY A 335 16.82 -8.64 -1.34
CA GLY A 335 16.81 -8.24 0.06
C GLY A 335 18.08 -7.50 0.49
N ARG A 336 19.15 -7.52 -0.31
CA ARG A 336 20.40 -6.81 -0.01
C ARG A 336 20.22 -5.30 -0.08
N VAL A 337 19.36 -4.80 -0.96
CA VAL A 337 19.09 -3.35 -1.11
C VAL A 337 17.85 -2.89 -0.35
N GLN A 338 17.17 -3.81 0.34
CA GLN A 338 15.92 -3.53 1.06
C GLN A 338 16.20 -3.33 2.55
N TRP A 339 15.75 -2.19 3.05
CA TRP A 339 16.00 -1.72 4.41
C TRP A 339 14.68 -1.45 5.12
N ARG A 340 14.63 -1.68 6.43
CA ARG A 340 13.47 -1.38 7.26
C ARG A 340 13.87 -0.47 8.40
N PHE A 341 13.11 0.61 8.57
CA PHE A 341 13.25 1.54 9.67
C PHE A 341 12.45 1.02 10.87
N VAL A 342 13.15 0.53 11.88
CA VAL A 342 12.59 -0.12 13.07
C VAL A 342 12.72 0.81 14.26
N GLN A 343 11.58 1.33 14.74
CA GLN A 343 11.50 2.32 15.82
C GLN A 343 11.87 1.69 17.18
N THR A 344 12.88 2.24 17.85
CA THR A 344 13.49 1.61 19.04
C THR A 344 12.96 2.07 20.40
N GLU A 345 12.74 3.37 20.58
CA GLU A 345 12.37 3.96 21.88
C GLU A 345 11.18 4.92 21.72
N SER A 346 11.29 5.87 20.77
CA SER A 346 10.30 6.92 20.53
C SER A 346 10.14 7.19 19.03
N THR A 347 9.01 7.78 18.64
CA THR A 347 8.77 8.25 17.27
C THR A 347 9.88 9.19 16.80
N GLY A 348 10.47 8.87 15.64
CA GLY A 348 11.59 9.60 15.03
C GLY A 348 13.00 9.03 15.25
N ILE A 349 13.17 7.98 16.07
CA ILE A 349 14.46 7.29 16.25
C ILE A 349 14.35 5.85 15.73
N TYR A 350 15.26 5.46 14.83
CA TYR A 350 15.19 4.19 14.11
C TYR A 350 16.51 3.43 14.18
N THR A 351 16.44 2.11 14.34
CA THR A 351 17.46 1.21 13.79
C THR A 351 17.13 0.93 12.33
N ILE A 352 18.14 0.78 11.48
CA ILE A 352 17.97 0.50 10.06
C ILE A 352 18.42 -0.93 9.82
N VAL A 353 17.48 -1.82 9.50
CA VAL A 353 17.71 -3.27 9.38
C VAL A 353 17.71 -3.68 7.92
N ASN A 354 18.70 -4.45 7.49
CA ASN A 354 18.79 -5.00 6.15
C ASN A 354 17.95 -6.28 6.02
N ARG A 355 17.18 -6.45 4.93
CA ARG A 355 16.29 -7.62 4.73
C ARG A 355 17.05 -8.93 4.53
N ALA A 356 18.10 -8.94 3.69
CA ALA A 356 18.84 -10.17 3.38
C ALA A 356 19.63 -10.72 4.57
N THR A 357 20.23 -9.83 5.38
CA THR A 357 21.12 -10.24 6.48
C THR A 357 20.42 -10.25 7.85
N GLY A 358 19.32 -9.51 8.01
CA GLY A 358 18.69 -9.25 9.32
C GLY A 358 19.49 -8.32 10.24
N ARG A 359 20.64 -7.80 9.78
CA ARG A 359 21.62 -7.04 10.57
C ARG A 359 21.27 -5.55 10.59
N LYS A 360 21.69 -4.86 11.66
CA LYS A 360 21.50 -3.42 11.86
C LYS A 360 22.66 -2.62 11.28
N LEU A 361 22.36 -1.47 10.69
CA LEU A 361 23.33 -0.45 10.31
C LEU A 361 23.91 0.22 11.56
N ARG A 362 25.24 0.13 11.76
CA ARG A 362 25.96 0.71 12.90
C ARG A 362 27.05 1.67 12.43
N GLN A 363 27.20 2.80 13.12
CA GLN A 363 28.47 3.54 13.13
C GLN A 363 29.48 2.83 14.04
N VAL A 364 30.45 2.13 13.47
CA VAL A 364 31.35 1.23 14.23
C VAL A 364 32.23 2.03 15.21
N HIS A 365 32.90 3.08 14.72
CA HIS A 365 33.78 3.95 15.48
C HIS A 365 33.25 5.39 15.51
N SER A 366 33.37 6.04 16.66
CA SER A 366 32.89 7.41 16.89
C SER A 366 33.89 8.51 16.47
N SER A 367 35.14 8.14 16.14
CA SER A 367 36.25 9.07 15.86
C SER A 367 36.88 8.91 14.48
N ILE A 368 36.46 7.91 13.69
CA ILE A 368 36.93 7.67 12.32
C ILE A 368 35.75 7.29 11.41
N PRO A 369 35.80 7.62 10.11
CA PRO A 369 34.73 7.29 9.17
C PRO A 369 34.50 5.78 9.14
N SER A 370 33.32 5.34 9.59
CA SER A 370 33.02 3.91 9.62
C SER A 370 31.52 3.63 9.69
N ILE A 371 31.08 2.69 8.85
CA ILE A 371 29.76 2.08 8.84
C ILE A 371 29.98 0.58 8.68
N GLY A 372 29.11 -0.22 9.28
CA GLY A 372 29.07 -1.66 9.06
C GLY A 372 27.75 -2.26 9.50
N LEU A 373 27.58 -3.55 9.25
CA LEU A 373 26.42 -4.32 9.71
C LEU A 373 26.73 -5.11 10.98
N VAL A 374 25.79 -5.15 11.93
CA VAL A 374 25.95 -5.84 13.23
C VAL A 374 24.72 -6.59 13.71
N ASP A 375 24.99 -7.59 14.55
CA ASP A 375 24.02 -8.42 15.27
C ASP A 375 23.91 -7.95 16.74
N SER A 376 23.54 -6.68 16.95
CA SER A 376 23.42 -6.11 18.30
C SER A 376 22.12 -6.56 18.98
N LYS A 377 22.26 -7.32 20.07
CA LYS A 377 21.12 -7.69 20.95
C LYS A 377 20.74 -6.60 21.95
N GLN A 378 21.65 -5.68 22.25
CA GLN A 378 21.44 -4.58 23.21
C GLN A 378 21.32 -3.24 22.47
N PRO A 379 20.50 -2.29 22.96
CA PRO A 379 20.43 -0.94 22.41
C PRO A 379 21.78 -0.23 22.53
N ASP A 380 22.23 0.39 21.43
CA ASP A 380 23.44 1.22 21.37
C ASP A 380 23.10 2.45 20.54
N ASN A 381 23.46 3.65 21.02
CA ASN A 381 23.23 4.89 20.27
C ASN A 381 23.95 4.91 18.92
N LYS A 382 24.96 4.05 18.71
CA LYS A 382 25.63 3.84 17.42
C LYS A 382 24.76 3.13 16.38
N ASP A 383 23.72 2.41 16.79
CA ASP A 383 22.72 1.76 15.91
C ASP A 383 21.49 2.65 15.65
N CYS A 384 21.36 3.75 16.40
CA CYS A 384 20.21 4.63 16.37
C CYS A 384 20.44 5.79 15.40
N TRP A 385 19.50 5.97 14.49
CA TRP A 385 19.52 6.96 13.43
C TRP A 385 18.28 7.85 13.52
N VAL A 386 18.46 9.14 13.27
CA VAL A 386 17.39 10.15 13.17
C VAL A 386 17.33 10.66 11.73
N LEU A 387 16.14 10.98 11.26
CA LEU A 387 15.88 11.38 9.88
C LEU A 387 15.56 12.87 9.83
N GLU A 388 16.35 13.62 9.07
CA GLU A 388 16.16 15.06 8.87
C GLU A 388 15.84 15.36 7.41
N SER A 389 15.01 16.36 7.14
CA SER A 389 14.70 16.81 5.79
C SER A 389 15.84 17.66 5.20
N TYR A 390 16.10 17.50 3.90
CA TYR A 390 17.19 18.22 3.22
C TYR A 390 16.94 19.73 3.16
N LYS A 391 17.70 20.49 3.97
CA LYS A 391 17.45 21.92 4.25
C LYS A 391 17.68 22.87 3.07
N LYS A 392 18.46 22.49 2.05
CA LYS A 392 18.70 23.32 0.84
C LYS A 392 17.57 23.21 -0.20
N ALA A 393 16.73 22.18 -0.14
CA ALA A 393 15.57 22.02 -1.03
C ALA A 393 14.41 21.28 -0.32
N PRO A 394 13.77 21.93 0.67
CA PRO A 394 12.55 21.40 1.28
C PRO A 394 11.49 21.18 0.19
N GLY A 395 10.89 19.98 0.19
CA GLY A 395 9.93 19.54 -0.84
C GLY A 395 10.46 18.48 -1.83
N VAL A 396 11.78 18.28 -1.96
CA VAL A 396 12.33 17.22 -2.85
C VAL A 396 12.22 15.81 -2.25
N GLY A 397 11.82 15.70 -0.98
CA GLY A 397 11.65 14.41 -0.28
C GLY A 397 12.97 13.70 0.07
N LEU A 398 14.10 14.39 -0.04
CA LEU A 398 15.41 13.89 0.37
C LEU A 398 15.59 13.98 1.89
N ILE A 399 16.20 12.94 2.46
CA ILE A 399 16.48 12.81 3.88
C ILE A 399 17.99 12.74 4.14
N SER A 400 18.44 13.26 5.28
CA SER A 400 19.72 12.91 5.88
C SER A 400 19.50 11.92 7.01
N ILE A 401 20.37 10.92 7.11
CA ILE A 401 20.30 9.84 8.11
C ILE A 401 21.45 10.08 9.09
N VAL A 402 21.13 10.53 10.31
CA VAL A 402 22.08 11.10 11.27
C VAL A 402 22.23 10.19 12.49
N ASN A 403 23.46 9.84 12.87
CA ASN A 403 23.72 8.93 13.99
C ASN A 403 23.49 9.60 15.35
N ARG A 404 22.78 8.93 16.27
CA ARG A 404 22.45 9.44 17.62
C ARG A 404 23.69 9.60 18.52
N ALA A 405 24.72 8.77 18.35
CA ALA A 405 25.90 8.82 19.23
C ALA A 405 26.89 9.94 18.88
N THR A 406 26.93 10.40 17.62
CA THR A 406 27.97 11.33 17.13
C THR A 406 27.44 12.56 16.40
N GLY A 407 26.20 12.53 15.92
CA GLY A 407 25.66 13.54 14.99
C GLY A 407 26.18 13.42 13.56
N PHE A 408 26.99 12.40 13.23
CA PHE A 408 27.52 12.24 11.87
C PHE A 408 26.43 11.73 10.91
N THR A 409 26.46 12.23 9.67
CA THR A 409 25.50 11.83 8.63
C THR A 409 26.04 10.64 7.83
N LEU A 410 25.15 9.72 7.45
CA LEU A 410 25.42 8.64 6.50
C LEU A 410 25.76 9.23 5.12
N ASP A 411 27.01 9.08 4.71
CA ASP A 411 27.61 9.67 3.50
C ASP A 411 28.01 8.55 2.54
N HIS A 412 27.69 8.68 1.24
CA HIS A 412 28.38 7.93 0.20
C HIS A 412 29.68 8.67 -0.16
N TYR A 413 30.65 8.54 0.75
CA TYR A 413 31.89 9.31 0.74
C TYR A 413 32.69 9.09 -0.55
N ALA A 414 33.03 10.21 -1.21
CA ALA A 414 33.65 10.30 -2.52
C ALA A 414 32.92 9.51 -3.64
N GLY A 415 31.70 9.00 -3.40
CA GLY A 415 30.99 8.09 -4.28
C GLY A 415 31.60 6.68 -4.39
N VAL A 416 32.42 6.28 -3.41
CA VAL A 416 33.14 5.00 -3.41
C VAL A 416 32.80 4.12 -2.20
N SER A 417 32.52 4.71 -1.03
CA SER A 417 32.33 3.94 0.22
C SER A 417 31.30 4.58 1.13
N VAL A 418 30.56 3.76 1.90
CA VAL A 418 29.58 4.26 2.87
C VAL A 418 30.28 4.57 4.19
N GLN A 419 30.13 5.80 4.69
CA GLN A 419 30.82 6.30 5.88
C GLN A 419 29.89 7.16 6.75
N ALA A 420 30.32 7.43 7.99
CA ALA A 420 29.78 8.50 8.83
C ALA A 420 30.95 9.19 9.54
N LEU A 421 31.15 10.49 9.25
CA LEU A 421 32.24 11.30 9.81
C LEU A 421 31.91 12.79 9.98
N ASP A 422 31.03 13.34 9.14
CA ASP A 422 30.87 14.79 9.02
C ASP A 422 29.43 15.25 9.33
N ILE A 423 29.33 16.49 9.80
CA ILE A 423 28.12 17.16 10.28
C ILE A 423 27.61 18.13 9.20
N GLY A 424 26.82 17.63 8.25
CA GLY A 424 26.25 18.48 7.22
C GLY A 424 25.16 17.81 6.39
N MET A 425 24.03 18.50 6.24
CA MET A 425 22.89 18.11 5.39
C MET A 425 22.86 18.88 4.08
N ASP A 426 24.01 19.35 3.59
CA ASP A 426 24.08 20.37 2.53
C ASP A 426 24.83 19.88 1.28
N ASN A 427 25.28 18.62 1.32
CA ASN A 427 25.92 17.84 0.25
C ASN A 427 24.97 16.72 -0.20
N GLN A 428 24.84 16.50 -1.52
CA GLN A 428 23.97 15.47 -2.09
C GLN A 428 24.45 14.03 -1.79
N ASN A 429 25.74 13.80 -1.53
CA ASN A 429 26.22 12.48 -1.12
C ASN A 429 25.80 12.09 0.32
N ARG A 430 25.31 13.06 1.11
CA ARG A 430 24.81 12.88 2.50
C ARG A 430 23.29 12.85 2.58
N THR A 431 22.63 12.81 1.43
CA THR A 431 21.18 12.75 1.35
C THR A 431 20.72 11.54 0.55
N TRP A 432 19.59 11.01 0.97
CA TRP A 432 19.03 9.75 0.52
C TRP A 432 17.58 9.97 0.15
N LYS A 433 17.15 9.40 -0.96
CA LYS A 433 15.75 9.26 -1.33
C LYS A 433 15.24 7.94 -0.77
N VAL A 434 14.19 7.99 0.04
CA VAL A 434 13.47 6.81 0.49
C VAL A 434 12.46 6.43 -0.60
N LEU A 435 12.60 5.25 -1.16
CA LEU A 435 11.69 4.69 -2.16
C LEU A 435 10.97 3.49 -1.56
N GLN A 436 9.69 3.30 -1.86
CA GLN A 436 8.99 2.06 -1.46
C GLN A 436 9.62 0.87 -2.19
N ALA A 437 9.78 -0.28 -1.52
CA ALA A 437 10.11 -1.51 -2.24
C ALA A 437 8.88 -1.92 -3.07
N ASN A 438 9.11 -2.19 -4.36
CA ASN A 438 8.00 -2.29 -5.31
C ASN A 438 7.23 -3.61 -5.23
N ASP A 439 7.64 -4.63 -4.43
CA ASP A 439 7.08 -5.98 -4.44
C ASP A 439 5.56 -6.01 -4.21
N TRP A 440 5.03 -5.06 -3.42
CA TRP A 440 3.64 -5.02 -2.96
C TRP A 440 2.76 -4.00 -3.71
N LEU A 441 3.32 -3.22 -4.64
CA LEU A 441 2.56 -2.30 -5.49
C LEU A 441 1.97 -3.01 -6.72
N PRO A 442 0.74 -2.67 -7.18
CA PRO A 442 0.24 -3.09 -8.48
C PRO A 442 1.22 -2.71 -9.61
N SER A 443 1.37 -3.60 -10.59
CA SER A 443 2.26 -3.40 -11.73
C SER A 443 1.69 -4.04 -12.99
N PHE A 444 2.12 -3.53 -14.15
CA PHE A 444 1.53 -3.83 -15.44
C PHE A 444 2.60 -3.97 -16.52
N ALA A 445 2.37 -4.80 -17.52
CA ALA A 445 3.21 -4.85 -18.71
C ALA A 445 2.75 -3.83 -19.77
N LEU A 446 3.72 -3.25 -20.47
CA LEU A 446 3.51 -2.35 -21.60
C LEU A 446 3.80 -3.11 -22.90
N VAL A 447 2.78 -3.75 -23.46
CA VAL A 447 2.88 -4.64 -24.62
C VAL A 447 2.83 -3.85 -25.92
N ASN A 448 3.80 -4.06 -26.81
CA ASN A 448 3.86 -3.35 -28.09
C ASN A 448 2.92 -3.96 -29.15
N GLY A 449 2.11 -3.11 -29.80
CA GLY A 449 1.09 -3.51 -30.77
C GLY A 449 1.59 -3.99 -32.13
N GLN A 450 2.91 -3.99 -32.38
CA GLN A 450 3.52 -4.59 -33.57
C GLN A 450 4.17 -5.94 -33.29
N SER A 451 5.00 -6.01 -32.25
CA SER A 451 5.79 -7.20 -31.92
C SER A 451 5.09 -8.17 -30.96
N GLY A 452 4.08 -7.71 -30.20
CA GLY A 452 3.52 -8.47 -29.08
C GLY A 452 4.47 -8.63 -27.88
N THR A 453 5.63 -7.97 -27.90
CA THR A 453 6.62 -8.01 -26.82
C THR A 453 6.37 -6.86 -25.82
N ALA A 454 6.58 -7.13 -24.53
CA ALA A 454 6.51 -6.09 -23.50
C ALA A 454 7.82 -5.31 -23.39
N LEU A 455 7.71 -4.00 -23.15
CA LEU A 455 8.84 -3.13 -22.81
C LEU A 455 9.51 -3.62 -21.51
N THR A 456 10.84 -3.76 -21.54
CA THR A 456 11.64 -4.14 -20.37
C THR A 456 12.70 -3.10 -20.04
N ASP A 457 13.08 -3.02 -18.76
CA ASP A 457 14.33 -2.41 -18.33
C ASP A 457 15.45 -3.45 -18.31
N GLN A 458 16.63 -3.14 -18.85
CA GLN A 458 17.78 -4.05 -18.78
C GLN A 458 18.45 -3.95 -17.40
N ALA A 459 18.25 -4.98 -16.58
CA ALA A 459 18.87 -5.09 -15.26
C ALA A 459 20.39 -4.83 -15.34
N GLY A 460 20.88 -3.93 -14.47
CA GLY A 460 22.28 -3.51 -14.42
C GLY A 460 22.71 -2.45 -15.45
N LYS A 461 21.81 -1.90 -16.28
CA LYS A 461 22.13 -0.82 -17.24
C LYS A 461 21.06 0.28 -17.25
N HIS A 462 21.19 1.25 -16.35
CA HIS A 462 20.25 2.37 -16.22
C HIS A 462 19.97 3.07 -17.56
N GLY A 463 18.70 3.11 -17.96
CA GLY A 463 18.25 3.79 -19.18
C GLY A 463 18.41 2.98 -20.47
N HIS A 464 18.80 1.71 -20.38
CA HIS A 464 18.78 0.77 -21.51
C HIS A 464 17.51 -0.08 -21.46
N TYR A 465 16.62 0.13 -22.42
CA TYR A 465 15.35 -0.58 -22.52
C TYR A 465 15.41 -1.62 -23.63
N SER A 466 14.64 -2.70 -23.49
CA SER A 466 14.53 -3.77 -24.48
C SER A 466 13.10 -4.28 -24.54
N SER A 467 12.88 -5.47 -25.10
CA SER A 467 11.57 -6.11 -25.08
C SER A 467 11.63 -7.62 -24.89
N THR A 468 10.58 -8.20 -24.32
CA THR A 468 10.49 -9.65 -24.03
C THR A 468 9.11 -10.21 -24.40
N GLU A 469 9.03 -11.49 -24.72
CA GLU A 469 7.77 -12.22 -24.87
C GLU A 469 7.20 -12.63 -23.50
N ASN A 470 8.04 -12.84 -22.49
CA ASN A 470 7.59 -13.22 -21.14
C ASN A 470 7.27 -11.98 -20.29
N ILE A 471 6.06 -11.46 -20.48
CA ILE A 471 5.61 -10.18 -19.89
C ILE A 471 5.34 -10.25 -18.37
N ASN A 472 5.31 -11.47 -17.81
CA ASN A 472 5.08 -11.69 -16.37
C ASN A 472 6.36 -11.51 -15.53
N GLN A 473 7.53 -11.41 -16.16
CA GLN A 473 8.79 -11.12 -15.46
C GLN A 473 8.76 -9.70 -14.89
N TYR A 474 9.25 -9.51 -13.65
CA TYR A 474 9.23 -8.19 -13.02
C TYR A 474 10.02 -7.09 -13.78
N VAL A 475 10.98 -7.46 -14.64
CA VAL A 475 11.68 -6.52 -15.53
C VAL A 475 10.80 -5.98 -16.67
N ALA A 476 9.72 -6.68 -17.02
CA ALA A 476 8.70 -6.28 -17.99
C ALA A 476 7.50 -5.55 -17.34
N GLN A 477 7.48 -5.49 -16.02
CA GLN A 477 6.38 -4.97 -15.21
C GLN A 477 6.70 -3.56 -14.72
N TRP A 478 5.71 -2.67 -14.78
CA TRP A 478 5.84 -1.25 -14.53
C TRP A 478 4.75 -0.78 -13.57
N VAL A 479 5.16 -0.07 -12.52
CA VAL A 479 4.27 0.68 -11.62
C VAL A 479 4.04 2.05 -12.24
N ILE A 480 2.77 2.41 -12.48
CA ILE A 480 2.39 3.67 -13.12
C ILE A 480 1.78 4.59 -12.06
N HIS A 481 2.53 5.62 -11.67
CA HIS A 481 2.07 6.58 -10.66
C HIS A 481 1.57 7.86 -11.35
N ARG A 482 0.36 8.31 -11.01
CA ARG A 482 -0.21 9.58 -11.48
C ARG A 482 0.41 10.77 -10.74
N VAL A 483 0.68 11.85 -11.46
CA VAL A 483 1.30 13.08 -10.95
C VAL A 483 0.23 14.17 -10.84
N HIS A 484 -0.31 14.34 -9.62
CA HIS A 484 -1.38 15.29 -9.29
C HIS A 484 -2.68 15.10 -10.10
N ASP A 485 -3.57 16.09 -10.08
CA ASP A 485 -4.93 16.01 -10.64
C ASP A 485 -5.00 15.92 -12.18
N GLY A 486 -3.87 15.84 -12.89
CA GLY A 486 -3.81 15.70 -14.35
C GLY A 486 -3.52 14.26 -14.84
N PRO A 487 -3.70 13.96 -16.14
CA PRO A 487 -3.38 12.65 -16.74
C PRO A 487 -1.89 12.52 -17.09
N GLN A 488 -1.01 12.95 -16.18
CA GLN A 488 0.44 12.81 -16.30
C GLN A 488 0.96 11.72 -15.37
N TYR A 489 1.95 10.96 -15.82
CA TYR A 489 2.45 9.79 -15.11
C TYR A 489 3.97 9.79 -14.99
N VAL A 490 4.47 9.17 -13.93
CA VAL A 490 5.81 8.58 -13.91
C VAL A 490 5.67 7.07 -13.99
N ILE A 491 6.45 6.45 -14.87
CA ILE A 491 6.40 5.01 -15.15
C ILE A 491 7.69 4.41 -14.59
N GLN A 492 7.57 3.52 -13.62
CA GLN A 492 8.68 3.01 -12.80
C GLN A 492 8.77 1.48 -12.90
N ASN A 493 9.95 0.93 -13.15
CA ASN A 493 10.12 -0.51 -13.29
C ASN A 493 9.94 -1.23 -11.95
N LYS A 494 9.18 -2.33 -11.96
CA LYS A 494 8.87 -3.16 -10.79
C LYS A 494 10.11 -3.84 -10.22
N ALA A 495 11.03 -4.33 -11.07
CA ALA A 495 12.28 -4.96 -10.62
C ALA A 495 13.34 -3.94 -10.20
N SER A 496 13.70 -2.99 -11.07
CA SER A 496 14.90 -2.14 -10.90
C SER A 496 14.64 -0.80 -10.20
N ASN A 497 13.37 -0.40 -10.01
CA ASN A 497 12.97 0.95 -9.59
C ASN A 497 13.34 2.10 -10.54
N HIS A 498 13.94 1.84 -11.71
CA HIS A 498 14.24 2.88 -12.70
C HIS A 498 12.97 3.51 -13.29
N TYR A 499 13.01 4.82 -13.55
CA TYR A 499 11.93 5.53 -14.22
C TYR A 499 12.21 5.64 -15.71
N ILE A 500 11.21 5.40 -16.56
CA ILE A 500 11.37 5.62 -18.01
C ILE A 500 11.69 7.10 -18.26
N GLY A 501 12.84 7.37 -18.88
CA GLY A 501 13.35 8.73 -19.12
C GLY A 501 13.88 9.46 -17.88
N GLY A 502 14.01 8.79 -16.73
CA GLY A 502 14.47 9.37 -15.46
C GLY A 502 13.36 9.99 -14.61
N ALA A 503 13.65 10.27 -13.33
CA ALA A 503 12.64 10.64 -12.33
C ALA A 503 11.93 11.99 -12.59
N SER A 504 12.52 12.87 -13.40
CA SER A 504 11.92 14.15 -13.84
C SER A 504 11.05 14.01 -15.10
N ALA A 505 11.14 12.90 -15.83
CA ALA A 505 10.27 12.67 -16.99
C ALA A 505 8.82 12.62 -16.56
N ARG A 506 7.94 13.14 -17.42
CA ARG A 506 6.49 13.04 -17.29
C ARG A 506 5.96 12.47 -18.59
N TRP A 507 5.04 11.53 -18.47
CA TRP A 507 4.47 10.80 -19.59
C TRP A 507 2.96 11.02 -19.65
N GLU A 508 2.45 11.26 -20.85
CA GLU A 508 1.04 11.24 -21.20
C GLU A 508 0.77 9.90 -21.88
N LEU A 509 -0.25 9.16 -21.42
CA LEU A 509 -0.79 8.03 -22.16
C LEU A 509 -1.80 8.63 -23.15
N VAL A 510 -1.42 8.71 -24.44
CA VAL A 510 -2.22 9.35 -25.49
C VAL A 510 -3.05 8.28 -26.19
N PRO A 511 -4.39 8.24 -26.02
CA PRO A 511 -5.23 7.27 -26.72
C PRO A 511 -5.05 7.39 -28.24
N ARG A 512 -4.93 6.26 -28.94
CA ARG A 512 -4.90 6.25 -30.41
C ARG A 512 -6.17 5.66 -31.01
N ASN A 513 -6.53 4.48 -30.51
CA ASN A 513 -7.64 3.69 -30.99
C ASN A 513 -8.04 2.65 -29.93
N GLU A 514 -8.88 1.73 -30.37
CA GLU A 514 -9.50 0.63 -29.66
C GLU A 514 -8.70 -0.08 -28.56
N LYS A 515 -7.41 -0.35 -28.68
CA LYS A 515 -6.66 -1.02 -27.59
C LYS A 515 -5.35 -0.34 -27.21
N TYR A 516 -4.95 0.67 -27.98
CA TYR A 516 -3.60 1.17 -27.95
C TYR A 516 -3.53 2.66 -27.63
N PHE A 517 -2.56 2.99 -26.78
CA PHE A 517 -2.12 4.35 -26.52
C PHE A 517 -0.66 4.51 -26.95
N GLY A 518 -0.29 5.73 -27.32
CA GLY A 518 1.10 6.14 -27.41
C GLY A 518 1.59 6.65 -26.07
N ILE A 519 2.81 6.29 -25.68
CA ILE A 519 3.43 6.80 -24.45
C ILE A 519 4.26 8.02 -24.82
N ARG A 520 3.71 9.23 -24.62
CA ARG A 520 4.33 10.49 -25.06
C ARG A 520 5.01 11.21 -23.91
N ASN A 521 6.27 11.63 -24.09
CA ASN A 521 6.94 12.48 -23.12
C ASN A 521 6.34 13.90 -23.15
N VAL A 522 5.93 14.43 -22.00
CA VAL A 522 5.28 15.75 -21.87
C VAL A 522 6.17 16.88 -22.40
N SER A 523 7.48 16.81 -22.16
CA SER A 523 8.43 17.89 -22.47
C SER A 523 8.94 17.84 -23.91
N THR A 524 9.36 16.66 -24.39
CA THR A 524 9.93 16.53 -25.74
C THR A 524 8.87 16.30 -26.83
N LYS A 525 7.64 15.97 -26.42
CA LYS A 525 6.52 15.52 -27.28
C LYS A 525 6.80 14.25 -28.09
N LYS A 526 7.91 13.56 -27.82
CA LYS A 526 8.28 12.32 -28.49
C LYS A 526 7.62 11.10 -27.85
N TYR A 527 7.31 10.10 -28.67
CA TYR A 527 6.75 8.82 -28.24
C TYR A 527 7.85 7.79 -27.97
N ILE A 528 7.56 6.85 -27.06
CA ILE A 528 8.28 5.58 -27.01
C ILE A 528 7.90 4.76 -28.25
N GLY A 529 8.83 4.05 -28.85
CA GLY A 529 8.56 3.02 -29.85
C GLY A 529 9.43 1.77 -29.67
N ILE A 530 9.00 0.62 -30.19
CA ILE A 530 9.80 -0.60 -30.29
C ILE A 530 9.91 -0.98 -31.78
N HIS A 531 11.06 -0.64 -32.38
CA HIS A 531 11.37 -0.90 -33.79
C HIS A 531 12.36 -2.07 -33.87
N ASN A 532 11.99 -3.19 -34.49
CA ASN A 532 12.84 -4.39 -34.59
C ASN A 532 13.41 -4.84 -33.22
N ASN A 533 12.57 -4.87 -32.19
CA ASN A 533 12.92 -5.17 -30.78
C ASN A 533 13.93 -4.18 -30.14
N GLN A 534 14.20 -3.03 -30.76
CA GLN A 534 14.98 -1.92 -30.20
C GLN A 534 14.05 -0.79 -29.76
N VAL A 535 14.24 -0.30 -28.53
CA VAL A 535 13.41 0.77 -27.97
C VAL A 535 13.94 2.14 -28.43
N THR A 536 13.05 2.99 -28.95
CA THR A 536 13.36 4.34 -29.42
C THR A 536 12.51 5.39 -28.67
N PHE A 537 12.99 6.63 -28.68
CA PHE A 537 12.32 7.79 -28.07
C PHE A 537 12.29 8.99 -29.03
N ASN A 538 12.31 8.75 -30.35
CA ASN A 538 12.67 9.78 -31.32
C ASN A 538 11.49 10.39 -32.08
N ASP A 539 10.35 9.71 -32.10
CA ASP A 539 9.27 9.99 -33.04
C ASP A 539 8.30 11.03 -32.45
N GLN A 540 8.08 12.16 -33.15
CA GLN A 540 7.22 13.25 -32.66
C GLN A 540 5.73 13.04 -32.94
N GLU A 541 5.41 12.22 -33.94
CA GLU A 541 4.06 11.77 -34.21
C GLU A 541 3.98 10.26 -33.99
N MET A 542 2.91 9.84 -33.34
CA MET A 542 2.52 8.44 -33.37
C MET A 542 1.94 8.19 -34.77
N SER A 543 2.69 7.49 -35.62
CA SER A 543 2.38 7.21 -37.02
C SER A 543 2.47 5.72 -37.37
N ASP A 544 3.16 4.93 -36.54
CA ASP A 544 3.45 3.52 -36.76
C ASP A 544 3.13 2.65 -35.53
N LYS A 545 2.98 1.33 -35.75
CA LYS A 545 2.58 0.35 -34.74
C LYS A 545 3.69 0.09 -33.73
N CYS A 546 4.95 0.34 -34.11
CA CYS A 546 6.08 0.44 -33.19
C CYS A 546 5.80 1.36 -31.99
N GLN A 547 4.96 2.41 -32.11
CA GLN A 547 4.69 3.37 -31.04
C GLN A 547 3.38 3.10 -30.27
N ALA A 548 2.65 2.04 -30.63
CA ALA A 548 1.39 1.65 -30.03
C ALA A 548 1.62 0.68 -28.86
N PHE A 549 1.08 0.97 -27.69
CA PHE A 549 1.18 0.12 -26.49
C PHE A 549 -0.18 -0.22 -25.91
N GLU A 550 -0.29 -1.45 -25.42
CA GLU A 550 -1.41 -2.00 -24.66
C GLU A 550 -0.96 -2.20 -23.20
N LEU A 551 -1.82 -1.89 -22.23
CA LEU A 551 -1.55 -2.03 -20.79
C LEU A 551 -2.26 -3.27 -20.26
N VAL A 552 -1.52 -4.21 -19.69
CA VAL A 552 -2.07 -5.49 -19.22
C VAL A 552 -1.48 -5.89 -17.87
N SER A 553 -2.23 -6.62 -17.06
CA SER A 553 -1.74 -7.15 -15.78
C SER A 553 -0.78 -8.32 -16.02
N GLY A 554 -1.07 -9.19 -16.99
CA GLY A 554 -0.20 -10.30 -17.34
C GLY A 554 -0.66 -11.11 -18.55
N ARG A 555 0.03 -12.24 -18.75
CA ARG A 555 -0.19 -13.25 -19.80
C ARG A 555 -0.33 -14.62 -19.17
N THR A 556 -1.06 -15.56 -19.78
CA THR A 556 -1.12 -16.94 -19.29
C THR A 556 0.24 -17.64 -19.45
N PRO A 557 0.75 -18.40 -18.46
CA PRO A 557 1.90 -19.27 -18.65
C PRO A 557 1.57 -20.35 -19.70
N ASP A 558 2.50 -20.65 -20.58
CA ASP A 558 2.30 -21.44 -21.81
C ASP A 558 1.52 -22.76 -21.63
N ASN A 559 0.46 -22.93 -22.43
CA ASN A 559 -0.07 -24.21 -22.89
C ASN A 559 -0.99 -24.02 -24.11
N ASN A 560 -0.40 -24.06 -25.31
CA ASN A 560 -1.03 -24.03 -26.65
C ASN A 560 -1.92 -22.83 -27.05
N ASP A 561 -2.52 -22.11 -26.10
CA ASP A 561 -3.31 -20.90 -26.37
C ASP A 561 -2.81 -19.72 -25.53
N ASP A 562 -2.79 -18.57 -26.17
CA ASP A 562 -2.04 -17.38 -25.75
C ASP A 562 -3.02 -16.26 -25.37
N PHE A 563 -3.01 -15.82 -24.11
CA PHE A 563 -3.97 -14.87 -23.56
C PHE A 563 -3.30 -13.74 -22.78
N LEU A 564 -3.76 -12.52 -23.01
CA LEU A 564 -3.48 -11.36 -22.16
C LEU A 564 -4.69 -11.11 -21.25
N TYR A 565 -4.45 -10.61 -20.05
CA TYR A 565 -5.51 -10.22 -19.13
C TYR A 565 -5.20 -8.91 -18.41
N MET A 566 -6.27 -8.19 -18.05
CA MET A 566 -6.23 -6.98 -17.24
C MET A 566 -7.15 -7.13 -16.03
N ASP A 567 -6.80 -6.46 -14.94
CA ASP A 567 -7.60 -6.33 -13.72
C ASP A 567 -8.18 -4.90 -13.56
N ASP A 568 -8.92 -4.66 -12.48
CA ASP A 568 -9.42 -3.33 -12.15
C ASP A 568 -8.31 -2.30 -11.82
N ASP A 569 -7.07 -2.72 -11.49
CA ASP A 569 -5.97 -1.78 -11.26
C ASP A 569 -5.46 -1.18 -12.58
N VAL A 570 -5.46 -1.97 -13.67
CA VAL A 570 -5.24 -1.44 -15.04
C VAL A 570 -6.29 -0.38 -15.40
N LEU A 571 -7.55 -0.62 -15.02
CA LEU A 571 -8.64 0.33 -15.27
C LEU A 571 -8.46 1.63 -14.47
N GLU A 572 -7.99 1.58 -13.21
CA GLU A 572 -7.70 2.79 -12.42
C GLU A 572 -6.64 3.69 -13.06
N VAL A 573 -5.62 3.11 -13.73
CA VAL A 573 -4.61 3.87 -14.49
C VAL A 573 -5.20 4.52 -15.75
N ILE A 574 -6.18 3.86 -16.38
CA ILE A 574 -6.74 4.26 -17.67
C ILE A 574 -7.92 5.24 -17.53
N VAL A 575 -8.70 5.16 -16.45
CA VAL A 575 -9.88 6.01 -16.18
C VAL A 575 -9.64 7.52 -16.36
N PRO A 576 -8.53 8.12 -15.90
CA PRO A 576 -8.27 9.55 -16.08
C PRO A 576 -8.11 10.01 -17.53
N LEU A 577 -7.93 9.08 -18.47
CA LEU A 577 -7.78 9.37 -19.91
C LEU A 577 -9.11 9.56 -20.63
N MET A 578 -10.24 9.31 -19.96
CA MET A 578 -11.59 9.21 -20.56
C MET A 578 -12.45 10.47 -20.47
N GLY A 579 -11.96 11.54 -19.85
CA GLY A 579 -12.78 12.73 -19.57
C GLY A 579 -14.03 12.39 -18.76
N GLU A 580 -15.18 12.93 -19.15
CA GLU A 580 -16.46 12.77 -18.42
C GLU A 580 -16.92 11.31 -18.30
N GLN A 581 -16.73 10.48 -19.34
CA GLN A 581 -17.04 9.06 -19.27
C GLN A 581 -16.22 8.31 -18.20
N GLY A 582 -15.02 8.83 -17.87
CA GLY A 582 -14.14 8.29 -16.83
C GLY A 582 -14.69 8.46 -15.43
N ALA A 583 -15.43 9.54 -15.16
CA ALA A 583 -16.01 9.78 -13.84
C ALA A 583 -17.03 8.70 -13.47
N GLU A 584 -17.88 8.29 -14.42
CA GLU A 584 -18.84 7.22 -14.18
C GLU A 584 -18.15 5.85 -14.01
N LEU A 585 -17.17 5.51 -14.87
CA LEU A 585 -16.42 4.26 -14.74
C LEU A 585 -15.64 4.18 -13.43
N GLY A 586 -15.00 5.27 -13.01
CA GLY A 586 -14.31 5.40 -11.72
C GLY A 586 -15.26 5.15 -10.55
N GLN A 587 -16.42 5.82 -10.52
CA GLN A 587 -17.46 5.54 -9.51
C GLN A 587 -17.91 4.07 -9.50
N ARG A 588 -18.04 3.43 -10.67
CA ARG A 588 -18.39 2.00 -10.77
C ARG A 588 -17.27 1.09 -10.23
N ILE A 589 -16.00 1.44 -10.38
CA ILE A 589 -14.86 0.73 -9.77
C ILE A 589 -14.87 0.91 -8.24
N ASP A 590 -14.97 2.15 -7.75
CA ASP A 590 -14.98 2.44 -6.31
C ASP A 590 -16.15 1.79 -5.58
N ARG A 591 -17.36 1.82 -6.17
CA ARG A 591 -18.55 1.12 -5.64
C ARG A 591 -18.33 -0.39 -5.55
N ARG A 592 -17.71 -1.02 -6.57
CA ARG A 592 -17.38 -2.45 -6.53
C ARG A 592 -16.35 -2.78 -5.46
N ARG A 593 -15.30 -1.94 -5.31
CA ARG A 593 -14.25 -2.05 -4.29
C ARG A 593 -14.69 -1.65 -2.87
N GLY A 594 -15.92 -1.14 -2.70
CA GLY A 594 -16.46 -0.75 -1.39
C GLY A 594 -15.77 0.46 -0.76
N ARG A 595 -15.13 1.33 -1.56
CA ARG A 595 -14.60 2.62 -1.11
C ARG A 595 -15.76 3.59 -0.83
N GLN A 596 -15.57 4.57 0.06
CA GLN A 596 -16.67 5.38 0.59
C GLN A 596 -17.49 6.09 -0.51
N PRO A 597 -18.84 6.10 -0.41
CA PRO A 597 -19.71 6.82 -1.34
C PRO A 597 -19.66 8.34 -1.10
N PRO A 598 -20.25 9.15 -2.02
CA PRO A 598 -20.43 10.59 -1.82
C PRO A 598 -21.14 10.96 -0.52
N LYS A 599 -20.96 12.21 -0.09
CA LYS A 599 -21.39 12.72 1.23
C LYS A 599 -22.91 12.81 1.44
N ASP A 600 -23.72 12.68 0.39
CA ASP A 600 -25.16 12.90 0.47
C ASP A 600 -25.94 11.57 0.47
N VAL A 601 -26.73 11.36 1.53
CA VAL A 601 -27.52 10.15 1.74
C VAL A 601 -28.71 10.09 0.76
N SER A 602 -29.12 11.21 0.17
CA SER A 602 -30.18 11.24 -0.84
C SER A 602 -29.79 10.62 -2.19
N GLU A 603 -28.48 10.42 -2.45
CA GLU A 603 -27.99 9.69 -3.63
C GLU A 603 -28.09 8.15 -3.50
N TRP A 604 -28.57 7.62 -2.36
CA TRP A 604 -28.76 6.17 -2.14
C TRP A 604 -29.99 5.59 -2.89
N GLY A 605 -30.08 5.90 -4.18
CA GLY A 605 -31.00 5.29 -5.14
C GLY A 605 -30.64 3.83 -5.43
N ARG A 606 -31.00 2.93 -4.51
CA ARG A 606 -30.77 1.47 -4.51
C ARG A 606 -29.30 1.07 -4.32
N VAL A 607 -29.08 0.13 -3.39
CA VAL A 607 -27.81 -0.61 -3.27
C VAL A 607 -27.52 -1.30 -4.59
N ALA A 608 -26.32 -1.12 -5.13
CA ALA A 608 -25.94 -1.73 -6.40
C ALA A 608 -25.95 -3.28 -6.27
N PRO A 609 -26.55 -4.02 -7.22
CA PRO A 609 -26.27 -5.44 -7.33
C PRO A 609 -24.79 -5.64 -7.68
N ASN A 610 -24.20 -6.76 -7.25
CA ASN A 610 -22.84 -7.17 -7.59
C ASN A 610 -21.72 -6.29 -6.98
N ARG A 611 -21.74 -6.08 -5.66
CA ARG A 611 -20.53 -5.64 -4.94
C ARG A 611 -19.45 -6.72 -5.10
N PHE A 612 -18.23 -6.32 -5.46
CA PHE A 612 -17.10 -7.23 -5.41
C PHE A 612 -16.69 -7.30 -3.94
N ASN A 613 -17.14 -8.33 -3.23
CA ASN A 613 -16.61 -8.57 -1.91
C ASN A 613 -15.22 -9.17 -2.11
N PRO A 614 -14.17 -8.58 -1.52
CA PRO A 614 -12.92 -9.32 -1.39
C PRO A 614 -13.24 -10.67 -0.73
N PRO A 615 -12.46 -11.75 -0.93
CA PRO A 615 -12.86 -13.12 -0.54
C PRO A 615 -12.78 -13.38 0.96
N ASP A 616 -13.09 -12.33 1.71
CA ASP A 616 -13.54 -12.09 3.07
C ASP A 616 -14.85 -12.83 3.37
N ASN A 617 -15.03 -14.00 2.78
CA ASN A 617 -15.64 -15.14 3.42
C ASN A 617 -14.80 -16.38 3.00
N VAL A 618 -14.31 -17.29 3.88
CA VAL A 618 -13.55 -18.53 3.48
C VAL A 618 -14.33 -19.80 3.69
N THR A 619 -15.34 -19.82 4.54
CA THR A 619 -16.37 -20.79 4.25
C THR A 619 -16.82 -20.52 2.81
N VAL A 620 -17.01 -19.25 2.43
CA VAL A 620 -17.22 -18.88 1.02
C VAL A 620 -15.99 -19.08 0.11
N ARG A 621 -14.76 -18.69 0.47
CA ARG A 621 -13.56 -18.80 -0.40
C ARG A 621 -13.16 -20.26 -0.60
N GLN A 622 -13.23 -21.12 0.40
CA GLN A 622 -12.99 -22.55 0.23
C GLN A 622 -14.11 -23.16 -0.62
N LEU A 623 -15.37 -22.76 -0.43
CA LEU A 623 -16.47 -23.21 -1.30
C LEU A 623 -16.34 -22.67 -2.74
N VAL A 624 -16.02 -21.39 -2.94
CA VAL A 624 -15.80 -20.77 -4.25
C VAL A 624 -14.53 -21.33 -4.91
N SER A 625 -13.44 -21.54 -4.18
CA SER A 625 -12.26 -22.27 -4.66
C SER A 625 -12.63 -23.70 -5.06
N ASN A 626 -13.42 -24.43 -4.26
CA ASN A 626 -13.89 -25.76 -4.60
C ASN A 626 -14.78 -25.75 -5.86
N LEU A 627 -15.64 -24.74 -6.01
CA LEU A 627 -16.43 -24.54 -7.22
C LEU A 627 -15.51 -24.27 -8.42
N ILE A 628 -14.44 -23.47 -8.26
CA ILE A 628 -13.42 -23.22 -9.29
C ILE A 628 -12.72 -24.54 -9.64
N ASP A 629 -12.25 -25.31 -8.66
CA ASP A 629 -11.59 -26.61 -8.85
C ASP A 629 -12.50 -27.67 -9.52
N ARG A 630 -13.82 -27.49 -9.43
CA ARG A 630 -14.85 -28.30 -10.10
C ARG A 630 -15.33 -27.71 -11.42
N LEU A 631 -14.95 -26.47 -11.75
CA LEU A 631 -15.43 -25.78 -12.95
C LEU A 631 -14.95 -26.47 -14.22
N ASP A 632 -15.90 -26.92 -15.03
CA ASP A 632 -15.63 -27.58 -16.31
C ASP A 632 -16.02 -26.67 -17.48
N ILE A 633 -15.29 -25.56 -17.64
CA ILE A 633 -15.31 -24.75 -18.86
C ILE A 633 -14.00 -24.98 -19.61
N ASP A 634 -14.08 -25.61 -20.77
CA ASP A 634 -12.96 -25.68 -21.72
C ASP A 634 -13.12 -24.67 -22.88
N ILE A 635 -14.36 -24.37 -23.27
CA ILE A 635 -14.72 -23.48 -24.39
C ILE A 635 -15.89 -22.59 -24.00
N ALA A 636 -15.82 -21.30 -24.30
CA ALA A 636 -16.92 -20.34 -24.14
C ALA A 636 -17.82 -20.34 -25.40
N ASN A 637 -18.54 -21.43 -25.68
CA ASN A 637 -19.25 -21.61 -26.96
C ASN A 637 -20.56 -20.79 -27.13
N GLU A 638 -20.90 -20.53 -28.40
CA GLU A 638 -21.83 -19.46 -28.83
C GLU A 638 -23.30 -19.88 -29.03
N GLU A 639 -23.59 -21.15 -29.31
CA GLU A 639 -24.77 -21.53 -30.11
C GLU A 639 -26.16 -21.39 -29.44
N SER A 640 -26.30 -21.39 -28.10
CA SER A 640 -27.60 -21.15 -27.42
C SER A 640 -27.56 -21.22 -25.88
N GLN A 641 -26.40 -21.09 -25.22
CA GLN A 641 -26.34 -21.37 -23.79
C GLN A 641 -26.88 -20.18 -22.96
N PRO A 642 -27.95 -20.35 -22.15
CA PRO A 642 -28.58 -19.27 -21.38
C PRO A 642 -27.72 -18.82 -20.18
N VAL A 643 -28.24 -17.86 -19.41
CA VAL A 643 -27.84 -17.65 -18.00
C VAL A 643 -27.98 -18.99 -17.29
N ASP A 644 -26.88 -19.50 -16.75
CA ASP A 644 -26.81 -20.88 -16.29
C ASP A 644 -25.85 -21.05 -15.12
N THR A 645 -26.19 -21.99 -14.23
CA THR A 645 -25.43 -22.33 -13.05
C THR A 645 -24.47 -23.49 -13.37
N LEU A 646 -23.24 -23.13 -13.73
CA LEU A 646 -22.22 -24.07 -14.25
C LEU A 646 -21.71 -25.05 -13.20
N VAL A 647 -21.48 -24.56 -11.98
CA VAL A 647 -21.21 -25.38 -10.79
C VAL A 647 -21.95 -24.75 -9.62
N LYS A 648 -22.49 -25.58 -8.74
CA LYS A 648 -23.13 -25.14 -7.50
C LYS A 648 -22.84 -26.08 -6.35
N CYS A 649 -23.08 -25.60 -5.14
CA CYS A 649 -22.90 -26.36 -3.93
C CYS A 649 -24.16 -26.23 -3.06
N ASP A 650 -24.82 -27.36 -2.79
CA ASP A 650 -25.89 -27.43 -1.79
C ASP A 650 -25.32 -27.48 -0.36
N GLN A 651 -26.16 -27.36 0.66
CA GLN A 651 -25.70 -27.32 2.05
C GLN A 651 -24.93 -28.59 2.47
N ASN A 652 -25.36 -29.77 2.02
CA ASN A 652 -24.74 -31.04 2.41
C ASN A 652 -23.37 -31.22 1.74
N GLU A 653 -23.25 -30.82 0.47
CA GLU A 653 -21.97 -30.79 -0.22
C GLU A 653 -21.05 -29.73 0.39
N ALA A 654 -21.57 -28.56 0.74
CA ALA A 654 -20.79 -27.50 1.34
C ALA A 654 -20.26 -27.89 2.74
N GLU A 655 -21.07 -28.54 3.58
CA GLU A 655 -20.63 -29.15 4.84
C GLU A 655 -19.57 -30.25 4.63
N ARG A 656 -19.64 -31.01 3.53
CA ARG A 656 -18.64 -32.04 3.18
C ARG A 656 -17.31 -31.44 2.71
N VAL A 657 -17.35 -30.40 1.86
CA VAL A 657 -16.16 -29.69 1.37
C VAL A 657 -15.42 -28.99 2.52
N ILE A 658 -16.18 -28.40 3.44
CA ILE A 658 -15.65 -27.71 4.62
C ILE A 658 -15.24 -28.70 5.73
N GLY A 659 -15.67 -29.97 5.66
CA GLY A 659 -15.34 -31.02 6.62
C GLY A 659 -16.05 -30.87 7.99
N GLN A 660 -16.91 -29.87 8.13
CA GLN A 660 -17.67 -29.57 9.34
C GLN A 660 -18.99 -28.86 8.99
N ARG A 661 -19.90 -28.82 9.97
CA ARG A 661 -21.19 -28.14 9.81
C ARG A 661 -20.99 -26.65 9.54
N LEU A 662 -21.70 -26.11 8.55
CA LEU A 662 -21.55 -24.70 8.15
C LEU A 662 -21.94 -23.73 9.28
N PRO A 663 -21.42 -22.48 9.28
CA PRO A 663 -21.91 -21.41 10.14
C PRO A 663 -23.43 -21.25 10.04
N GLN A 664 -24.10 -20.98 11.17
CA GLN A 664 -25.57 -20.87 11.21
C GLN A 664 -26.07 -19.80 10.22
N SER A 665 -25.39 -18.66 10.11
CA SER A 665 -25.72 -17.61 9.14
C SER A 665 -25.75 -18.11 7.68
N ILE A 666 -24.84 -19.00 7.30
CA ILE A 666 -24.79 -19.60 5.96
C ILE A 666 -25.90 -20.67 5.82
N ARG A 667 -26.19 -21.44 6.88
CA ARG A 667 -27.28 -22.43 6.90
C ARG A 667 -28.67 -21.79 6.87
N ASP A 668 -28.85 -20.64 7.51
CA ASP A 668 -30.09 -19.88 7.46
C ASP A 668 -30.35 -19.37 6.05
N ILE A 669 -29.31 -18.95 5.33
CA ILE A 669 -29.38 -18.57 3.92
C ILE A 669 -29.77 -19.76 3.03
N PHE A 670 -29.19 -20.95 3.25
CA PHE A 670 -29.65 -22.18 2.59
C PHE A 670 -31.11 -22.52 2.93
N GLY A 671 -31.54 -22.34 4.18
CA GLY A 671 -32.89 -22.66 4.64
C GLY A 671 -33.97 -21.64 4.30
N THR A 672 -33.61 -20.38 4.02
CA THR A 672 -34.55 -19.29 3.68
C THR A 672 -34.57 -18.95 2.20
N SER A 673 -33.55 -19.35 1.43
CA SER A 673 -33.55 -19.21 -0.03
C SER A 673 -34.65 -20.08 -0.67
N GLY A 674 -35.45 -19.48 -1.56
CA GLY A 674 -36.35 -20.25 -2.45
C GLY A 674 -35.61 -21.16 -3.43
N HIS A 675 -34.29 -20.99 -3.56
CA HIS A 675 -33.39 -21.85 -4.34
C HIS A 675 -32.13 -22.16 -3.51
N PRO A 676 -32.17 -23.12 -2.57
CA PRO A 676 -31.03 -23.45 -1.70
C PRO A 676 -29.79 -23.88 -2.49
N ASP A 677 -29.98 -24.55 -3.63
CA ASP A 677 -28.92 -24.96 -4.55
C ASP A 677 -28.25 -23.77 -5.26
N ARG A 678 -28.80 -22.56 -5.17
CA ARG A 678 -28.21 -21.34 -5.76
C ARG A 678 -27.44 -20.47 -4.76
N VAL A 679 -27.27 -20.88 -3.50
CA VAL A 679 -26.53 -20.08 -2.50
C VAL A 679 -25.05 -19.94 -2.87
N PHE A 680 -24.39 -21.04 -3.22
CA PHE A 680 -23.01 -21.07 -3.70
C PHE A 680 -22.97 -21.55 -5.13
N ARG A 681 -22.44 -20.73 -6.04
CA ARG A 681 -22.42 -21.07 -7.45
C ARG A 681 -21.37 -20.32 -8.26
N ILE A 682 -20.87 -20.97 -9.30
CA ILE A 682 -20.29 -20.29 -10.45
C ILE A 682 -21.37 -20.23 -11.51
N GLU A 683 -21.77 -19.02 -11.89
CA GLU A 683 -22.71 -18.77 -12.97
C GLU A 683 -22.02 -18.23 -14.20
N ARG A 684 -22.50 -18.67 -15.37
CA ARG A 684 -22.45 -17.86 -16.57
C ARG A 684 -23.64 -16.90 -16.56
N GLN A 685 -23.37 -15.61 -16.73
CA GLN A 685 -24.38 -14.64 -17.13
C GLN A 685 -24.47 -14.54 -18.66
N GLY A 686 -25.52 -13.89 -19.17
CA GLY A 686 -25.73 -13.72 -20.60
C GLY A 686 -24.54 -13.05 -21.31
N CYS A 687 -24.39 -13.35 -22.60
CA CYS A 687 -23.35 -12.76 -23.42
C CYS A 687 -23.67 -11.30 -23.76
N VAL A 688 -22.63 -10.46 -23.78
CA VAL A 688 -22.73 -9.05 -24.21
C VAL A 688 -21.92 -8.88 -25.50
N ASP A 689 -22.55 -8.26 -26.49
CA ASP A 689 -21.95 -7.91 -27.76
C ASP A 689 -21.35 -6.49 -27.68
N VAL A 690 -20.07 -6.36 -28.02
CA VAL A 690 -19.29 -5.13 -27.89
C VAL A 690 -18.37 -4.99 -29.11
N GLY A 691 -17.86 -3.78 -29.36
CA GLY A 691 -16.88 -3.57 -30.42
C GLY A 691 -15.72 -4.56 -30.25
N GLY A 692 -15.39 -5.32 -31.30
CA GLY A 692 -14.31 -6.30 -31.28
C GLY A 692 -14.63 -7.70 -30.70
N GLY A 693 -15.87 -8.00 -30.31
CA GLY A 693 -16.29 -9.39 -30.09
C GLY A 693 -17.50 -9.56 -29.16
N ARG A 694 -17.89 -10.83 -28.99
CA ARG A 694 -18.91 -11.27 -28.04
C ARG A 694 -18.25 -11.84 -26.80
N TYR A 695 -18.73 -11.48 -25.62
CA TYR A 695 -18.09 -11.82 -24.34
C TYR A 695 -19.10 -12.41 -23.36
N VAL A 696 -18.61 -13.33 -22.52
CA VAL A 696 -19.38 -14.01 -21.48
C VAL A 696 -18.79 -13.69 -20.10
N ASN A 697 -19.66 -13.39 -19.14
CA ASN A 697 -19.28 -13.12 -17.77
C ASN A 697 -19.42 -14.40 -16.93
N ILE A 698 -18.34 -14.82 -16.28
CA ILE A 698 -18.29 -15.97 -15.36
C ILE A 698 -18.09 -15.43 -13.94
N LEU A 699 -19.04 -15.70 -13.04
CA LEU A 699 -19.03 -15.18 -11.68
C LEU A 699 -19.08 -16.28 -10.65
N GLY A 700 -18.11 -16.28 -9.72
CA GLY A 700 -18.22 -16.98 -8.45
C GLY A 700 -19.05 -16.14 -7.49
N LEU A 701 -20.19 -16.67 -7.10
CA LEU A 701 -21.24 -15.99 -6.36
C LEU A 701 -21.53 -16.70 -5.04
N TYR A 702 -21.77 -15.87 -4.03
CA TYR A 702 -22.42 -16.27 -2.79
C TYR A 702 -23.64 -15.35 -2.60
N GLU A 703 -24.84 -15.94 -2.61
CA GLU A 703 -26.12 -15.23 -2.80
C GLU A 703 -26.13 -14.31 -4.03
N LYS A 704 -25.91 -13.01 -3.81
CA LYS A 704 -25.92 -11.90 -4.78
C LYS A 704 -24.56 -11.18 -4.86
N ASP A 705 -23.62 -11.59 -4.02
CA ASP A 705 -22.32 -10.95 -3.87
C ASP A 705 -21.28 -11.68 -4.72
N VAL A 706 -20.39 -10.91 -5.33
CA VAL A 706 -19.37 -11.41 -6.26
C VAL A 706 -18.06 -11.62 -5.52
N TYR A 707 -17.50 -12.82 -5.63
CA TYR A 707 -16.25 -13.24 -5.01
C TYR A 707 -15.13 -13.48 -6.03
N CYS A 708 -15.50 -13.81 -7.27
CA CYS A 708 -14.63 -13.72 -8.44
C CYS A 708 -15.46 -13.42 -9.68
N HIS A 709 -14.86 -12.71 -10.64
CA HIS A 709 -15.47 -12.31 -11.90
C HIS A 709 -14.43 -12.35 -13.01
N VAL A 710 -14.64 -13.23 -13.98
CA VAL A 710 -13.82 -13.30 -15.20
C VAL A 710 -14.70 -13.06 -16.41
N VAL A 711 -14.20 -12.27 -17.35
CA VAL A 711 -14.88 -11.98 -18.61
C VAL A 711 -14.08 -12.58 -19.76
N LEU A 712 -14.72 -13.50 -20.50
CA LEU A 712 -14.10 -14.32 -21.54
C LEU A 712 -14.72 -14.04 -22.91
N PRO A 713 -13.92 -13.86 -23.97
CA PRO A 713 -14.38 -13.97 -25.36
C PRO A 713 -15.14 -15.27 -25.66
N VAL A 714 -16.25 -15.15 -26.40
CA VAL A 714 -17.05 -16.28 -26.89
C VAL A 714 -16.41 -16.88 -28.15
N GLY A 715 -16.65 -18.18 -28.37
CA GLY A 715 -16.07 -18.97 -29.48
C GLY A 715 -14.62 -19.42 -29.26
N VAL A 716 -14.04 -19.16 -28.08
CA VAL A 716 -12.64 -19.44 -27.77
C VAL A 716 -12.50 -20.62 -26.82
N ARG A 717 -11.54 -21.51 -27.13
CA ARG A 717 -11.08 -22.59 -26.25
C ARG A 717 -9.96 -22.04 -25.36
N TYR A 718 -10.04 -22.31 -24.06
CA TYR A 718 -9.13 -21.79 -23.05
C TYR A 718 -8.31 -22.89 -22.35
N GLY A 719 -8.90 -24.07 -22.15
CA GLY A 719 -8.40 -25.01 -21.16
C GLY A 719 -8.96 -24.72 -19.76
N LYS A 720 -9.47 -25.76 -19.09
CA LYS A 720 -10.11 -25.65 -17.77
C LYS A 720 -9.22 -24.95 -16.74
N GLU A 721 -7.94 -25.34 -16.66
CA GLU A 721 -6.97 -24.74 -15.72
C GLU A 721 -6.66 -23.26 -15.99
N VAL A 722 -6.81 -22.79 -17.23
CA VAL A 722 -6.63 -21.38 -17.59
C VAL A 722 -7.83 -20.55 -17.14
N VAL A 723 -9.06 -21.04 -17.34
CA VAL A 723 -10.26 -20.37 -16.79
C VAL A 723 -10.22 -20.33 -15.26
N ARG A 724 -9.76 -21.43 -14.63
CA ARG A 724 -9.59 -21.52 -13.18
C ARG A 724 -8.51 -20.56 -12.66
N SER A 725 -7.39 -20.40 -13.35
CA SER A 725 -6.35 -19.46 -12.92
C SER A 725 -6.82 -18.01 -12.99
N PHE A 726 -7.58 -17.61 -14.02
CA PHE A 726 -8.21 -16.28 -14.06
C PHE A 726 -9.21 -16.05 -12.92
N LEU A 727 -10.01 -17.07 -12.55
CA LEU A 727 -10.96 -16.95 -11.43
C LEU A 727 -10.23 -16.84 -10.08
N ARG A 728 -9.11 -17.54 -9.92
CA ARG A 728 -8.23 -17.39 -8.74
C ARG A 728 -7.56 -16.02 -8.71
N GLU A 729 -7.01 -15.53 -9.83
CA GLU A 729 -6.40 -14.19 -9.91
C GLU A 729 -7.42 -13.08 -9.58
N SER A 730 -8.64 -13.20 -10.11
CA SER A 730 -9.77 -12.32 -9.82
C SER A 730 -10.15 -12.32 -8.33
N MET A 731 -10.27 -13.51 -7.75
CA MET A 731 -10.55 -13.69 -6.32
C MET A 731 -9.45 -13.08 -5.46
N ASP A 732 -8.18 -13.37 -5.79
CA ASP A 732 -7.04 -13.06 -4.95
C ASP A 732 -6.72 -11.56 -4.91
N ARG A 733 -6.92 -10.86 -6.03
CA ARG A 733 -6.82 -9.40 -6.15
C ARG A 733 -8.09 -8.65 -5.74
N SER A 734 -9.22 -9.36 -5.66
CA SER A 734 -10.55 -8.77 -5.47
C SER A 734 -10.95 -7.82 -6.62
N THR A 735 -10.73 -8.28 -7.86
CA THR A 735 -10.92 -7.52 -9.09
C THR A 735 -11.60 -8.33 -10.17
N THR A 736 -12.33 -7.69 -11.07
CA THR A 736 -12.70 -8.31 -12.35
C THR A 736 -11.45 -8.58 -13.17
N VAL A 737 -11.32 -9.77 -13.75
CA VAL A 737 -10.27 -10.10 -14.72
C VAL A 737 -10.89 -10.19 -16.11
N VAL A 738 -10.48 -9.31 -17.03
CA VAL A 738 -10.95 -9.30 -18.42
C VAL A 738 -9.86 -9.91 -19.30
N VAL A 739 -10.23 -10.90 -20.10
CA VAL A 739 -9.30 -11.69 -20.91
C VAL A 739 -9.44 -11.33 -22.40
N THR A 740 -8.33 -11.25 -23.11
CA THR A 740 -8.30 -11.27 -24.58
C THR A 740 -7.39 -12.39 -25.06
N ARG A 741 -7.67 -12.96 -26.24
CA ARG A 741 -6.65 -13.73 -26.94
C ARG A 741 -5.51 -12.77 -27.31
N ALA A 742 -4.28 -13.17 -27.03
CA ALA A 742 -3.10 -12.46 -27.44
C ALA A 742 -2.87 -12.70 -28.93
N SER A 743 -2.52 -11.66 -29.67
CA SER A 743 -2.08 -11.80 -31.06
C SER A 743 -0.56 -11.99 -31.07
N SER A 744 -0.08 -13.23 -30.91
CA SER A 744 1.35 -13.60 -30.96
C SER A 744 2.07 -13.13 -32.23
N LYS A 745 1.31 -12.87 -33.30
CA LYS A 745 1.57 -11.82 -34.27
C LYS A 745 0.32 -10.97 -34.40
N ALA A 746 0.45 -9.65 -34.43
CA ALA A 746 -0.64 -8.79 -34.90
C ALA A 746 -1.10 -9.32 -36.27
N PRO A 747 -2.40 -9.59 -36.48
CA PRO A 747 -2.88 -10.27 -37.69
C PRO A 747 -2.40 -9.52 -38.94
N ASN A 748 -1.87 -10.22 -39.95
CA ASN A 748 -1.18 -9.62 -41.11
C ASN A 748 -1.90 -8.37 -41.65
N GLY A 749 -1.41 -7.19 -41.25
CA GLY A 749 -2.13 -5.91 -41.42
C GLY A 749 -2.14 -5.02 -40.17
N GLY A 750 -2.08 -5.59 -38.96
CA GLY A 750 -2.15 -4.91 -37.65
C GLY A 750 -3.41 -4.05 -37.45
N PRO A 751 -3.50 -3.27 -36.35
CA PRO A 751 -4.57 -2.29 -36.22
C PRO A 751 -4.46 -1.23 -37.34
N ASN A 752 -5.60 -0.83 -37.89
CA ASN A 752 -5.65 0.26 -38.87
C ASN A 752 -5.36 1.58 -38.12
N LEU A 753 -4.26 2.26 -38.47
CA LEU A 753 -3.75 3.40 -37.70
C LEU A 753 -4.32 4.76 -38.12
N LYS A 754 -5.32 4.78 -39.02
CA LYS A 754 -6.07 6.00 -39.30
C LYS A 754 -6.77 6.46 -38.01
N PRO A 755 -6.63 7.74 -37.60
CA PRO A 755 -7.47 8.27 -36.55
C PRO A 755 -8.91 8.26 -37.08
N ASP A 756 -9.74 7.37 -36.54
CA ASP A 756 -11.18 7.53 -36.69
C ASP A 756 -11.58 8.78 -35.90
N ALA A 757 -12.23 9.72 -36.59
CA ALA A 757 -12.65 10.98 -36.03
C ALA A 757 -13.67 10.81 -34.88
N GLN A 758 -14.29 9.62 -34.74
CA GLN A 758 -15.10 9.24 -33.59
C GLN A 758 -14.34 8.42 -32.53
N ALA A 759 -13.25 7.72 -32.87
CA ALA A 759 -12.50 6.89 -31.91
C ALA A 759 -11.53 7.69 -31.01
N ALA A 760 -11.32 8.97 -31.29
CA ALA A 760 -10.51 9.86 -30.44
C ALA A 760 -11.06 10.02 -29.00
N SER A 761 -12.30 9.60 -28.73
CA SER A 761 -12.94 9.65 -27.41
C SER A 761 -13.10 8.29 -26.70
N GLU A 762 -12.93 7.14 -27.37
CA GLU A 762 -13.28 5.83 -26.79
C GLU A 762 -12.25 4.74 -27.12
N ASN A 763 -11.51 4.30 -26.08
CA ASN A 763 -10.72 3.08 -26.11
C ASN A 763 -11.65 1.86 -25.89
N LEU A 764 -11.47 0.76 -26.62
CA LEU A 764 -12.28 -0.44 -26.43
C LEU A 764 -11.98 -1.20 -25.15
N TRP A 765 -10.79 -1.19 -24.53
CA TRP A 765 -10.64 -1.75 -23.17
C TRP A 765 -11.55 -1.05 -22.16
N ILE A 766 -11.73 0.25 -22.37
CA ILE A 766 -12.69 1.08 -21.67
C ILE A 766 -14.12 0.72 -22.05
N LYS A 767 -14.44 0.51 -23.34
CA LYS A 767 -15.78 0.08 -23.80
C LYS A 767 -16.14 -1.36 -23.38
N TYR A 768 -15.16 -2.25 -23.33
CA TYR A 768 -15.21 -3.61 -22.80
C TYR A 768 -15.56 -3.50 -21.31
N ALA A 769 -14.77 -2.78 -20.52
CA ALA A 769 -15.07 -2.55 -19.10
C ALA A 769 -16.44 -1.87 -18.90
N GLN A 770 -16.75 -0.76 -19.58
CA GLN A 770 -18.00 -0.01 -19.43
C GLN A 770 -19.26 -0.84 -19.76
N ASN A 771 -19.18 -1.82 -20.66
CA ASN A 771 -20.30 -2.68 -21.06
C ASN A 771 -20.30 -4.08 -20.40
N LEU A 772 -19.16 -4.55 -19.89
CA LEU A 772 -19.02 -5.87 -19.24
C LEU A 772 -19.00 -5.80 -17.70
N LEU A 773 -18.72 -4.63 -17.12
CA LEU A 773 -18.85 -4.38 -15.69
C LEU A 773 -20.29 -4.12 -15.18
N PRO A 774 -21.24 -3.52 -15.95
CA PRO A 774 -22.62 -3.42 -15.53
C PRO A 774 -23.35 -4.74 -15.81
N ILE A 775 -23.28 -5.67 -14.86
CA ILE A 775 -24.23 -6.79 -14.82
C ILE A 775 -25.59 -6.21 -14.42
N VAL A 776 -26.35 -5.80 -15.44
CA VAL A 776 -27.80 -5.76 -15.34
C VAL A 776 -28.25 -7.22 -15.23
N PRO A 777 -28.87 -7.65 -14.12
CA PRO A 777 -29.52 -8.95 -14.11
C PRO A 777 -30.64 -8.90 -15.14
N VAL A 778 -30.52 -9.68 -16.23
CA VAL A 778 -31.66 -9.96 -17.11
C VAL A 778 -32.75 -10.51 -16.21
N LYS A 779 -33.88 -9.82 -16.13
CA LYS A 779 -34.97 -10.31 -15.28
C LYS A 779 -35.41 -11.66 -15.83
N HIS A 780 -35.71 -12.58 -14.93
CA HIS A 780 -36.31 -13.87 -15.28
C HIS A 780 -37.68 -13.75 -15.99
N SER A 781 -38.23 -12.53 -16.10
CA SER A 781 -39.47 -12.15 -16.80
C SER A 781 -39.24 -11.51 -18.19
N GLU A 782 -37.99 -11.40 -18.64
CA GLU A 782 -37.60 -10.92 -19.97
C GLU A 782 -36.96 -12.05 -20.82
N LEU A 783 -37.06 -13.28 -20.31
CA LEU A 783 -36.97 -14.58 -21.00
C LEU A 783 -38.39 -15.18 -21.08
#